data_AF-A0A3C1X8K9-F1
#
_entry.id   AF-A0A3C1X8K9-F1
#
_cell.length_a   1.000
_cell.length_b   1.000
_cell.length_c   1.000
_cell.angle_alpha   90.00
_cell.angle_beta   90.00
_cell.angle_gamma   90.00
#
_symmetry.space_group_name_H-M   'P 1'
#
loop_
_entity.id
_entity.type
_entity.pdbx_description
1 polymer ?
#
loop_
_entity_poly.entity_id
_entity_poly.type
_entity_poly.pdbx_seq_one_letter_code
_entity_poly.pdbx_strand_id
1 'polypeptide(L)'
;MNWSNDREWTERRMALSDLPRNSRTLLAAVGLSALYLLYSQITRPLLTVNRSPQIAKAQPAAVEKSSPVFAASASRWLPQHEWVGKANSRFRDGSRLLFFDQHELLNENRSIRVSPVAMVWQGSDDEEAPITAVAESASFACSSALSLGAGQFGKITSGLLAGEVRIEGPQGLRIEGRTFYFEEDSLRIWSSEPVRFGWEEHTGTAEGGVEIELAAVGDSEERGLMTVSDIRRVRLLGRVNCSLSFREQATTEKPVQLQISAANGFEYYVPTQECTFSGFVDRELRPDNQVLVEQPQEDGSRDRLFCSRLVLQLRRQERDPQDKGSSQKLAAVSIAADGRRVLFRSESKQITASMSRLVYQIDERRLDLTGRPVGPAGPAAPVTVEHQGRRLTAPAVVAILDVRSQLRMLQCSGPGQLEPPELPAEAAANAAVDREAVTAKWETSLQLTRTEQDVLLLTGQAQVGWRPQQLSLAANEIALTMHGSSESVAGTASPAPRGPRQLRAVGDVRLDSPQLTGNARESLLVEFEPESAAGAEQQSGVPYDATAAGTETVDTAVPGLPAPPLGAGQSGKTKFFCDAVETRLRTSATSRVRFEDLWLRGSVAVTHRGERESENFTAEGKSLHAAAGFDGSRRIMLFGDPASVIRVSDRIDGPRIDLNELISPLQAARREAEVRGSGRIRFIVDRGLDGKPLARPAPLDIYWNEKMSFAERTARFTGNVRAVLDNETDFDVELTCAGMIIHFGEAVRVEQPVAGREIEVVSAVGDESAAQR
;
A
#
# COMPACT_ATOMS: atom_id res chain seq x y z
N MET A 1 -46.60 -3.98 -124.17
CA MET A 1 -45.62 -4.65 -125.07
C MET A 1 -44.45 -5.10 -124.19
N ASN A 2 -44.17 -6.40 -124.19
CA ASN A 2 -43.03 -7.12 -123.59
C ASN A 2 -42.77 -7.11 -122.06
N TRP A 3 -42.94 -8.31 -121.50
CA TRP A 3 -42.14 -9.06 -120.51
C TRP A 3 -40.98 -8.35 -119.78
N SER A 4 -40.91 -8.47 -118.44
CA SER A 4 -40.09 -9.49 -117.75
C SER A 4 -40.12 -9.39 -116.22
N ASN A 5 -39.97 -10.57 -115.60
CA ASN A 5 -39.32 -10.88 -114.31
C ASN A 5 -40.06 -10.74 -112.97
N ASP A 6 -40.50 -11.91 -112.51
CA ASP A 6 -40.55 -12.34 -111.11
C ASP A 6 -39.18 -12.23 -110.41
N ARG A 7 -39.18 -11.73 -109.16
CA ARG A 7 -38.77 -12.49 -107.96
C ARG A 7 -38.98 -11.67 -106.69
N GLU A 8 -39.60 -12.34 -105.72
CA GLU A 8 -40.01 -11.88 -104.39
C GLU A 8 -38.86 -11.41 -103.49
N TRP A 9 -39.14 -10.37 -102.70
CA TRP A 9 -38.65 -10.22 -101.32
C TRP A 9 -39.77 -9.60 -100.47
N THR A 10 -40.33 -10.38 -99.55
CA THR A 10 -41.32 -9.91 -98.58
C THR A 10 -40.61 -9.30 -97.37
N GLU A 11 -40.73 -7.99 -97.18
CA GLU A 11 -40.40 -7.30 -95.93
C GLU A 11 -41.41 -7.72 -94.83
N ARG A 12 -40.95 -8.49 -93.83
CA ARG A 12 -41.63 -8.56 -92.52
C ARG A 12 -41.03 -7.50 -91.60
N ARG A 13 -41.71 -6.35 -91.47
CA ARG A 13 -41.47 -5.42 -90.35
C ARG A 13 -42.03 -6.03 -89.07
N MET A 14 -41.17 -6.51 -88.17
CA MET A 14 -41.57 -6.84 -86.79
C MET A 14 -41.83 -5.54 -86.02
N ALA A 15 -43.04 -5.39 -85.51
CA ALA A 15 -43.37 -4.34 -84.55
C ALA A 15 -42.72 -4.63 -83.19
N LEU A 16 -42.23 -3.60 -82.51
CA LEU A 16 -41.63 -3.66 -81.16
C LEU A 16 -42.57 -4.25 -80.07
N SER A 17 -43.85 -4.48 -80.40
CA SER A 17 -44.88 -5.08 -79.55
C SER A 17 -44.78 -6.62 -79.39
N ASP A 18 -43.91 -7.33 -80.11
CA ASP A 18 -43.85 -8.81 -80.08
C ASP A 18 -42.58 -9.40 -79.41
N LEU A 19 -41.72 -8.56 -78.84
CA LEU A 19 -40.50 -9.00 -78.15
C LEU A 19 -40.74 -9.32 -76.65
N PRO A 20 -40.20 -10.44 -76.11
CA PRO A 20 -40.39 -10.84 -74.71
C PRO A 20 -39.84 -9.79 -73.72
N ARG A 21 -40.50 -9.61 -72.56
CA ARG A 21 -40.23 -8.51 -71.60
C ARG A 21 -38.74 -8.28 -71.29
N ASN A 22 -37.93 -9.35 -71.22
CA ASN A 22 -36.50 -9.27 -70.92
C ASN A 22 -35.66 -8.65 -72.04
N SER A 23 -36.11 -8.72 -73.29
CA SER A 23 -35.44 -8.09 -74.43
C SER A 23 -35.77 -6.60 -74.55
N ARG A 24 -36.95 -6.17 -74.08
CA ARG A 24 -37.31 -4.74 -73.99
C ARG A 24 -36.53 -4.00 -72.92
N THR A 25 -36.30 -4.63 -71.77
CA THR A 25 -35.46 -4.05 -70.71
C THR A 25 -34.00 -3.97 -71.14
N LEU A 26 -33.50 -4.97 -71.87
CA LEU A 26 -32.15 -4.94 -72.45
C LEU A 26 -32.00 -3.84 -73.52
N LEU A 27 -32.97 -3.69 -74.42
CA LEU A 27 -32.96 -2.60 -75.41
C LEU A 27 -33.08 -1.22 -74.76
N ALA A 28 -33.89 -1.08 -73.70
CA ALA A 28 -33.98 0.16 -72.94
C ALA A 28 -32.66 0.47 -72.21
N ALA A 29 -32.00 -0.54 -71.62
CA ALA A 29 -30.71 -0.37 -70.95
C ALA A 29 -29.58 -0.02 -71.92
N VAL A 30 -29.55 -0.65 -73.11
CA VAL A 30 -28.61 -0.31 -74.18
C VAL A 30 -28.89 1.10 -74.71
N GLY A 31 -30.16 1.47 -74.89
CA GLY A 31 -30.56 2.81 -75.29
C GLY A 31 -30.16 3.89 -74.28
N LEU A 32 -30.39 3.67 -72.99
CA LEU A 32 -29.97 4.56 -71.91
C LEU A 32 -28.44 4.66 -71.80
N SER A 33 -27.74 3.54 -71.99
CA SER A 33 -26.26 3.52 -71.96
C SER A 33 -25.67 4.26 -73.16
N ALA A 34 -26.26 4.11 -74.35
CA ALA A 34 -25.86 4.85 -75.54
C ALA A 34 -26.16 6.35 -75.39
N LEU A 35 -27.31 6.71 -74.80
CA LEU A 35 -27.67 8.10 -74.52
C LEU A 35 -26.71 8.72 -73.49
N TYR A 36 -26.33 7.97 -72.46
CA TYR A 36 -25.36 8.40 -71.47
C TYR A 36 -23.95 8.57 -72.06
N LEU A 37 -23.51 7.64 -72.92
CA LEU A 37 -22.22 7.76 -73.59
C LEU A 37 -22.19 8.96 -74.54
N LEU A 38 -23.28 9.21 -75.27
CA LEU A 38 -23.44 10.37 -76.15
C LEU A 38 -23.46 11.67 -75.33
N TYR A 39 -24.22 11.71 -74.24
CA TYR A 39 -24.23 12.82 -73.28
C TYR A 39 -22.82 13.06 -72.71
N SER A 40 -22.08 12.00 -72.35
CA SER A 40 -20.71 12.13 -71.84
C SER A 40 -19.75 12.67 -72.89
N GLN A 41 -19.88 12.28 -74.16
CA GLN A 41 -19.01 12.78 -75.24
C GLN A 41 -19.30 14.24 -75.59
N ILE A 42 -20.57 14.66 -75.51
CA ILE A 42 -20.98 16.05 -75.77
C ILE A 42 -20.64 16.97 -74.59
N THR A 43 -20.75 16.48 -73.36
CA THR A 43 -20.46 17.29 -72.15
C THR A 43 -18.99 17.30 -71.75
N ARG A 44 -18.19 16.30 -72.15
CA ARG A 44 -16.74 16.26 -71.92
C ARG A 44 -16.01 17.55 -72.34
N PRO A 45 -16.19 18.11 -73.56
CA PRO A 45 -15.51 19.35 -73.95
C PRO A 45 -16.02 20.62 -73.25
N LEU A 46 -17.23 20.60 -72.66
CA LEU A 46 -17.77 21.71 -71.87
C LEU A 46 -17.38 21.64 -70.38
N LEU A 47 -17.00 20.47 -69.87
CA LEU A 47 -16.60 20.23 -68.48
C LEU A 47 -15.09 20.05 -68.30
N THR A 48 -14.31 19.96 -69.39
CA THR A 48 -12.87 20.14 -69.34
C THR A 48 -12.57 21.61 -69.07
N VAL A 49 -12.46 21.96 -67.79
CA VAL A 49 -11.66 23.13 -67.39
C VAL A 49 -10.28 22.89 -67.98
N ASN A 50 -9.92 23.72 -68.95
CA ASN A 50 -8.64 23.70 -69.62
C ASN A 50 -7.59 24.20 -68.61
N ARG A 51 -7.20 23.37 -67.63
CA ARG A 51 -5.92 23.52 -66.96
C ARG A 51 -4.89 23.02 -67.94
N SER A 52 -4.50 23.87 -68.88
CA SER A 52 -3.19 23.69 -69.51
C SER A 52 -2.18 23.70 -68.37
N PRO A 53 -1.43 22.61 -68.11
CA PRO A 53 -0.23 22.74 -67.33
C PRO A 53 0.71 23.56 -68.21
N GLN A 54 0.76 24.87 -68.00
CA GLN A 54 1.95 25.60 -68.37
C GLN A 54 3.06 25.07 -67.46
N ILE A 55 3.70 23.98 -67.91
CA ILE A 55 5.07 23.72 -67.51
C ILE A 55 5.85 24.90 -68.09
N ALA A 56 5.97 25.96 -67.30
CA ALA A 56 7.00 26.95 -67.52
C ALA A 56 8.31 26.14 -67.48
N LYS A 57 8.89 25.89 -68.66
CA LYS A 57 10.29 25.44 -68.74
C LYS A 57 11.08 26.39 -67.86
N ALA A 58 11.72 25.83 -66.83
CA ALA A 58 12.63 26.55 -65.96
C ALA A 58 13.54 27.44 -66.82
N GLN A 59 13.31 28.75 -66.76
CA GLN A 59 14.35 29.69 -67.14
C GLN A 59 15.48 29.45 -66.15
N PRO A 60 16.74 29.29 -66.62
CA PRO A 60 17.86 29.18 -65.70
C PRO A 60 17.84 30.44 -64.85
N ALA A 61 17.58 30.25 -63.55
CA ALA A 61 17.65 31.34 -62.59
C ALA A 61 19.03 31.97 -62.74
N ALA A 62 19.07 33.27 -63.02
CA ALA A 62 20.29 34.05 -62.94
C ALA A 62 20.89 33.75 -61.56
N VAL A 63 22.18 33.36 -61.54
CA VAL A 63 22.92 33.09 -60.32
C VAL A 63 22.96 34.37 -59.50
N GLU A 64 21.93 34.55 -58.67
CA GLU A 64 21.87 35.63 -57.71
C GLU A 64 22.94 35.32 -56.66
N LYS A 65 23.89 36.26 -56.52
CA LYS A 65 25.06 36.11 -55.65
C LYS A 65 24.59 35.70 -54.26
N SER A 66 24.89 34.45 -53.88
CA SER A 66 24.66 33.85 -52.57
C SER A 66 24.93 34.88 -51.46
N SER A 67 23.88 35.40 -50.82
CA SER A 67 24.04 36.18 -49.60
C SER A 67 24.72 35.30 -48.54
N PRO A 68 25.78 35.79 -47.86
CA PRO A 68 26.61 34.98 -46.96
C PRO A 68 25.80 34.37 -45.80
N VAL A 69 24.67 34.98 -45.43
CA VAL A 69 23.77 34.52 -44.36
C VAL A 69 23.17 33.13 -44.66
N PHE A 70 22.79 32.87 -45.91
CA PHE A 70 22.21 31.58 -46.30
C PHE A 70 23.26 30.47 -46.34
N ALA A 71 24.44 30.76 -46.88
CA ALA A 71 25.54 29.80 -46.93
C ALA A 71 26.05 29.45 -45.51
N ALA A 72 26.23 30.46 -44.65
CA ALA A 72 26.64 30.26 -43.27
C ALA A 72 25.60 29.46 -42.46
N SER A 73 24.30 29.74 -42.64
CA SER A 73 23.24 29.03 -41.94
C SER A 73 23.10 27.57 -42.41
N ALA A 74 23.19 27.32 -43.71
CA ALA A 74 23.12 25.96 -44.27
C ALA A 74 24.28 25.08 -43.79
N SER A 75 25.52 25.59 -43.82
CA SER A 75 26.69 24.83 -43.35
C SER A 75 26.73 24.61 -41.84
N ARG A 76 26.15 25.53 -41.05
CA ARG A 76 26.16 25.45 -39.58
C ARG A 76 25.05 24.55 -39.03
N TRP A 77 23.84 24.65 -39.58
CA TRP A 77 22.65 24.02 -38.98
C TRP A 77 22.04 22.89 -39.79
N LEU A 78 22.38 22.78 -41.09
CA LEU A 78 21.93 21.69 -41.97
C LEU A 78 23.11 20.96 -42.66
N PRO A 79 24.19 20.60 -41.93
CA PRO A 79 25.38 19.99 -42.55
C PRO A 79 25.11 18.61 -43.17
N GLN A 80 24.05 17.91 -42.73
CA GLN A 80 23.67 16.59 -43.22
C GLN A 80 22.98 16.63 -44.59
N HIS A 81 22.54 17.80 -45.06
CA HIS A 81 21.79 17.96 -46.31
C HIS A 81 22.57 18.82 -47.31
N GLU A 82 23.53 18.20 -48.02
CA GLU A 82 24.45 18.89 -48.96
C GLU A 82 23.73 19.72 -50.05
N TRP A 83 22.50 19.34 -50.41
CA TRP A 83 21.70 20.05 -51.41
C TRP A 83 21.29 21.46 -50.96
N VAL A 84 21.10 21.69 -49.66
CA VAL A 84 20.64 22.98 -49.11
C VAL A 84 21.65 24.10 -49.40
N GLY A 85 22.95 23.80 -49.30
CA GLY A 85 24.01 24.74 -49.65
C GLY A 85 24.00 25.15 -51.13
N LYS A 86 23.55 24.25 -52.02
CA LYS A 86 23.50 24.43 -53.47
C LYS A 86 22.11 24.74 -54.02
N ALA A 87 21.11 24.94 -53.15
CA ALA A 87 19.71 25.07 -53.56
C ALA A 87 19.50 26.11 -54.68
N ASN A 88 18.62 25.79 -55.65
CA ASN A 88 18.36 26.68 -56.78
C ASN A 88 17.65 27.98 -56.35
N SER A 89 16.77 27.89 -55.36
CA SER A 89 15.98 28.99 -54.84
C SER A 89 16.13 29.11 -53.33
N ARG A 90 16.26 30.35 -52.86
CA ARG A 90 16.39 30.68 -51.44
C ARG A 90 15.49 31.87 -51.13
N PHE A 91 14.87 31.85 -49.97
CA PHE A 91 13.94 32.90 -49.58
C PHE A 91 14.10 33.23 -48.08
N ARG A 92 13.95 34.50 -47.74
CA ARG A 92 14.01 34.98 -46.35
C ARG A 92 12.73 35.74 -46.02
N ASP A 93 12.12 35.37 -44.91
CA ASP A 93 10.98 36.06 -44.31
C ASP A 93 11.27 36.33 -42.83
N GLY A 94 11.62 37.58 -42.49
CA GLY A 94 12.07 37.95 -41.15
C GLY A 94 13.28 37.13 -40.68
N SER A 95 13.08 36.33 -39.63
CA SER A 95 14.08 35.42 -39.03
C SER A 95 14.05 34.00 -39.61
N ARG A 96 13.29 33.76 -40.69
CA ARG A 96 13.13 32.45 -41.31
C ARG A 96 13.84 32.40 -42.67
N LEU A 97 14.56 31.31 -42.90
CA LEU A 97 15.25 31.02 -44.16
C LEU A 97 14.64 29.75 -44.77
N LEU A 98 14.18 29.85 -46.00
CA LEU A 98 13.60 28.74 -46.77
C LEU A 98 14.51 28.40 -47.96
N PHE A 99 14.74 27.12 -48.19
CA PHE A 99 15.58 26.58 -49.27
C PHE A 99 14.78 25.55 -50.06
N PHE A 100 14.78 25.64 -51.39
CA PHE A 100 14.11 24.68 -52.27
C PHE A 100 14.71 24.68 -53.68
N ASP A 101 14.56 23.56 -54.40
CA ASP A 101 15.11 23.43 -55.77
C ASP A 101 14.06 23.63 -56.87
N GLN A 102 12.91 22.96 -56.73
CA GLN A 102 11.81 23.03 -57.69
C GLN A 102 10.63 23.73 -57.05
N HIS A 103 9.89 24.50 -57.86
CA HIS A 103 8.67 25.16 -57.42
C HIS A 103 7.60 25.15 -58.51
N GLU A 104 6.34 25.11 -58.09
CA GLU A 104 5.15 25.24 -58.92
C GLU A 104 4.20 26.25 -58.26
N LEU A 105 3.78 27.27 -58.99
CA LEU A 105 2.80 28.25 -58.53
C LEU A 105 1.38 27.75 -58.85
N LEU A 106 0.51 27.81 -57.85
CA LEU A 106 -0.86 27.32 -57.88
C LEU A 106 -1.81 28.45 -57.43
N ASN A 107 -3.10 28.32 -57.75
CA ASN A 107 -4.16 29.24 -57.32
C ASN A 107 -3.86 30.73 -57.63
N GLU A 108 -3.68 31.07 -58.91
CA GLU A 108 -3.38 32.46 -59.34
C GLU A 108 -2.14 33.05 -58.61
N ASN A 109 -1.10 32.22 -58.43
CA ASN A 109 0.12 32.53 -57.70
C ASN A 109 -0.08 32.79 -56.19
N ARG A 110 -1.22 32.45 -55.58
CA ARG A 110 -1.40 32.57 -54.12
C ARG A 110 -0.99 31.33 -53.34
N SER A 111 -0.56 30.28 -54.03
CA SER A 111 -0.02 29.08 -53.40
C SER A 111 1.24 28.63 -54.14
N ILE A 112 2.21 28.09 -53.41
CA ILE A 112 3.44 27.54 -53.99
C ILE A 112 3.65 26.13 -53.48
N ARG A 113 3.95 25.20 -54.38
CA ARG A 113 4.43 23.87 -54.05
C ARG A 113 5.93 23.82 -54.33
N VAL A 114 6.72 23.36 -53.37
CA VAL A 114 8.18 23.27 -53.45
C VAL A 114 8.66 21.84 -53.16
N SER A 115 9.78 21.45 -53.79
CA SER A 115 10.41 20.15 -53.55
C SER A 115 11.89 20.14 -53.98
N PRO A 116 12.79 19.51 -53.20
CA PRO A 116 12.73 19.34 -51.75
C PRO A 116 12.69 20.69 -51.01
N VAL A 117 12.42 20.68 -49.70
CA VAL A 117 12.35 21.91 -48.90
C VAL A 117 13.08 21.78 -47.56
N ALA A 118 13.79 22.85 -47.19
CA ALA A 118 14.35 23.02 -45.85
C ALA A 118 14.02 24.41 -45.34
N MET A 119 13.70 24.49 -44.04
CA MET A 119 13.38 25.71 -43.33
C MET A 119 14.30 25.83 -42.12
N VAL A 120 14.81 27.03 -41.86
CA VAL A 120 15.54 27.38 -40.65
C VAL A 120 14.85 28.58 -40.03
N TRP A 121 14.39 28.43 -38.80
CA TRP A 121 13.79 29.51 -38.02
C TRP A 121 14.75 29.94 -36.92
N GLN A 122 15.32 31.13 -37.08
CA GLN A 122 16.20 31.77 -36.10
C GLN A 122 15.36 32.45 -35.02
N GLY A 123 15.73 32.21 -33.76
CA GLY A 123 15.17 32.90 -32.60
C GLY A 123 15.63 34.36 -32.52
N SER A 124 15.19 35.07 -31.49
CA SER A 124 15.59 36.46 -31.23
C SER A 124 17.05 36.61 -30.78
N ASP A 125 17.66 35.56 -30.23
CA ASP A 125 19.07 35.50 -29.84
C ASP A 125 19.90 34.67 -30.83
N ASP A 126 20.98 35.25 -31.36
CA ASP A 126 21.90 34.62 -32.33
C ASP A 126 22.71 33.43 -31.76
N GLU A 127 22.70 33.23 -30.43
CA GLU A 127 23.42 32.15 -29.75
C GLU A 127 22.57 30.89 -29.53
N GLU A 128 21.24 30.97 -29.62
CA GLU A 128 20.35 29.81 -29.42
C GLU A 128 20.22 28.96 -30.70
N ALA A 129 20.20 27.64 -30.56
CA ALA A 129 20.08 26.75 -31.71
C ALA A 129 18.71 26.95 -32.40
N PRO A 130 18.68 27.23 -33.71
CA PRO A 130 17.43 27.49 -34.43
C PRO A 130 16.60 26.21 -34.57
N ILE A 131 15.30 26.39 -34.80
CA ILE A 131 14.43 25.28 -35.20
C ILE A 131 14.63 25.05 -36.70
N THR A 132 14.94 23.82 -37.10
CA THR A 132 15.08 23.41 -38.50
C THR A 132 13.96 22.45 -38.87
N ALA A 133 13.44 22.55 -40.09
CA ALA A 133 12.44 21.63 -40.62
C ALA A 133 12.81 21.23 -42.05
N VAL A 134 12.92 19.94 -42.32
CA VAL A 134 13.25 19.38 -43.64
C VAL A 134 12.13 18.46 -44.08
N ALA A 135 11.72 18.56 -45.35
CA ALA A 135 10.70 17.72 -45.95
C ALA A 135 10.97 17.44 -47.44
N GLU A 136 10.42 16.35 -47.96
CA GLU A 136 10.50 16.02 -49.40
C GLU A 136 9.71 17.02 -50.26
N SER A 137 8.63 17.56 -49.72
CA SER A 137 7.82 18.58 -50.38
C SER A 137 7.09 19.45 -49.37
N ALA A 138 6.75 20.66 -49.79
CA ALA A 138 5.79 21.48 -49.05
C ALA A 138 4.87 22.24 -50.00
N SER A 139 3.68 22.57 -49.51
CA SER A 139 2.81 23.56 -50.14
C SER A 139 2.48 24.66 -49.15
N PHE A 140 2.67 25.92 -49.55
CA PHE A 140 2.38 27.10 -48.76
C PHE A 140 1.30 27.93 -49.44
N ALA A 141 0.32 28.40 -48.68
CA ALA A 141 -0.65 29.39 -49.10
C ALA A 141 -0.25 30.76 -48.54
N CYS A 142 -0.39 31.80 -49.36
CA CYS A 142 0.05 33.15 -49.05
C CYS A 142 -1.11 34.14 -49.16
N SER A 143 -1.11 35.16 -48.30
CA SER A 143 -2.12 36.22 -48.27
C SER A 143 -2.16 37.07 -49.56
N SER A 144 -1.04 37.19 -50.28
CA SER A 144 -0.92 37.91 -51.55
C SER A 144 -0.30 37.05 -52.65
N ALA A 145 -0.49 37.46 -53.91
CA ALA A 145 0.09 36.77 -55.06
C ALA A 145 1.62 36.80 -55.02
N LEU A 146 2.24 35.66 -55.29
CA LEU A 146 3.67 35.39 -55.23
C LEU A 146 4.36 35.86 -56.51
N SER A 147 5.42 36.65 -56.36
CA SER A 147 6.28 37.10 -57.46
C SER A 147 7.75 36.82 -57.15
N LEU A 148 8.21 35.61 -57.50
CA LEU A 148 9.58 35.12 -57.22
C LEU A 148 10.68 35.98 -57.89
N GLY A 149 10.38 36.61 -59.04
CA GLY A 149 11.34 37.47 -59.76
C GLY A 149 11.53 38.88 -59.16
N ALA A 150 10.66 39.30 -58.24
CA ALA A 150 10.72 40.62 -57.59
C ALA A 150 11.04 40.54 -56.09
N GLY A 151 11.33 39.34 -55.58
CA GLY A 151 11.54 39.11 -54.14
C GLY A 151 10.30 39.36 -53.27
N GLN A 152 9.11 39.47 -53.88
CA GLN A 152 7.85 39.70 -53.16
C GLN A 152 7.13 38.37 -52.96
N PHE A 153 7.27 37.84 -51.75
CA PHE A 153 6.53 36.67 -51.27
C PHE A 153 5.50 37.17 -50.26
N GLY A 154 4.22 36.84 -50.46
CA GLY A 154 3.17 37.17 -49.51
C GLY A 154 3.33 36.41 -48.20
N LYS A 155 2.81 36.96 -47.11
CA LYS A 155 2.82 36.29 -45.80
C LYS A 155 2.18 34.90 -45.86
N ILE A 156 2.87 33.90 -45.34
CA ILE A 156 2.38 32.50 -45.29
C ILE A 156 1.26 32.40 -44.27
N THR A 157 0.05 32.07 -44.73
CA THR A 157 -1.16 31.93 -43.88
C THR A 157 -1.42 30.48 -43.50
N SER A 158 -1.02 29.52 -44.34
CA SER A 158 -1.09 28.09 -44.04
C SER A 158 -0.08 27.31 -44.85
N GLY A 159 0.23 26.10 -44.40
CA GLY A 159 1.07 25.20 -45.17
C GLY A 159 0.98 23.75 -44.76
N LEU A 160 1.53 22.93 -45.65
CA LEU A 160 1.59 21.47 -45.55
C LEU A 160 3.02 21.04 -45.86
N LEU A 161 3.65 20.34 -44.93
CA LEU A 161 4.90 19.60 -45.16
C LEU A 161 4.53 18.15 -45.40
N ALA A 162 5.03 17.55 -46.49
CA ALA A 162 4.68 16.18 -46.89
C ALA A 162 5.92 15.37 -47.32
N GLY A 163 5.90 14.07 -47.03
CA GLY A 163 7.00 13.14 -47.27
C GLY A 163 7.73 12.80 -45.97
N GLU A 164 9.02 12.46 -45.99
CA GLU A 164 9.78 12.37 -44.74
C GLU A 164 9.99 13.77 -44.13
N VAL A 165 9.25 14.09 -43.06
CA VAL A 165 9.35 15.38 -42.36
C VAL A 165 10.14 15.19 -41.08
N ARG A 166 11.24 15.93 -40.95
CA ARG A 166 12.06 16.00 -39.74
C ARG A 166 12.13 17.44 -39.27
N ILE A 167 11.69 17.67 -38.03
CA ILE A 167 11.79 18.94 -37.33
C ILE A 167 12.80 18.75 -36.19
N GLU A 168 13.84 19.58 -36.15
CA GLU A 168 14.84 19.59 -35.09
C GLU A 168 14.85 20.98 -34.43
N GLY A 169 15.23 21.03 -33.16
CA GLY A 169 15.27 22.28 -32.40
C GLY A 169 16.29 22.25 -31.27
N PRO A 170 16.30 23.30 -30.42
CA PRO A 170 17.22 23.38 -29.30
C PRO A 170 17.05 22.20 -28.33
N GLN A 171 18.12 21.90 -27.57
CA GLN A 171 18.13 20.87 -26.53
C GLN A 171 17.80 19.45 -27.05
N GLY A 172 18.15 19.16 -28.30
CA GLY A 172 17.92 17.84 -28.90
C GLY A 172 16.45 17.54 -29.18
N LEU A 173 15.59 18.57 -29.26
CA LEU A 173 14.23 18.41 -29.74
C LEU A 173 14.27 17.85 -31.17
N ARG A 174 13.58 16.74 -31.39
CA ARG A 174 13.42 16.10 -32.70
C ARG A 174 12.01 15.56 -32.82
N ILE A 175 11.32 15.88 -33.90
CA ILE A 175 10.01 15.34 -34.25
C ILE A 175 10.11 14.80 -35.68
N GLU A 176 9.73 13.55 -35.87
CA GLU A 176 9.72 12.88 -37.17
C GLU A 176 8.31 12.42 -37.49
N GLY A 177 7.85 12.71 -38.69
CA GLY A 177 6.54 12.30 -39.17
C GLY A 177 6.48 12.37 -40.68
N ARG A 178 5.27 12.29 -41.22
CA ARG A 178 5.04 12.22 -42.67
C ARG A 178 4.32 13.43 -43.24
N THR A 179 3.37 13.96 -42.48
CA THR A 179 2.50 15.02 -42.95
C THR A 179 2.23 15.99 -41.81
N PHE A 180 2.64 17.24 -41.95
CA PHE A 180 2.38 18.29 -40.97
C PHE A 180 1.61 19.43 -41.60
N TYR A 181 0.49 19.78 -40.99
CA TYR A 181 -0.34 20.92 -41.33
C TYR A 181 -0.07 22.04 -40.34
N PHE A 182 -0.07 23.27 -40.83
CA PHE A 182 -0.03 24.44 -39.98
C PHE A 182 -0.90 25.53 -40.58
N GLU A 183 -1.66 26.23 -39.74
CA GLU A 183 -2.60 27.26 -40.16
C GLU A 183 -2.65 28.40 -39.16
N GLU A 184 -2.73 29.62 -39.68
CA GLU A 184 -2.64 30.85 -38.91
C GLU A 184 -3.86 31.09 -38.05
N ASP A 185 -5.04 30.95 -38.64
CA ASP A 185 -6.30 31.21 -37.97
C ASP A 185 -6.52 30.28 -36.76
N SER A 186 -5.99 29.06 -36.84
CA SER A 186 -6.13 28.05 -35.78
C SER A 186 -4.98 28.07 -34.76
N LEU A 187 -3.87 28.76 -35.05
CA LEU A 187 -2.63 28.77 -34.24
C LEU A 187 -2.20 27.36 -33.80
N ARG A 188 -2.30 26.40 -34.73
CA ARG A 188 -2.02 24.98 -34.47
C ARG A 188 -1.11 24.39 -35.53
N ILE A 189 -0.24 23.49 -35.10
CA ILE A 189 0.52 22.59 -35.96
C ILE A 189 0.05 21.18 -35.64
N TRP A 190 -0.38 20.41 -36.64
CA TRP A 190 -0.86 19.06 -36.39
C TRP A 190 -0.47 18.06 -37.47
N SER A 191 -0.38 16.79 -37.06
CA SER A 191 -0.25 15.62 -37.91
C SER A 191 -1.29 14.60 -37.46
N SER A 192 -1.96 13.95 -38.41
CA SER A 192 -2.84 12.79 -38.16
C SER A 192 -2.13 11.45 -38.40
N GLU A 193 -0.86 11.48 -38.79
CA GLU A 193 -0.04 10.29 -39.04
C GLU A 193 0.91 10.03 -37.87
N PRO A 194 1.38 8.78 -37.68
CA PRO A 194 2.28 8.43 -36.60
C PRO A 194 3.52 9.32 -36.56
N VAL A 195 3.88 9.77 -35.36
CA VAL A 195 5.07 10.60 -35.13
C VAL A 195 6.01 9.96 -34.12
N ARG A 196 7.31 10.21 -34.30
CA ARG A 196 8.34 9.93 -33.30
C ARG A 196 8.85 11.25 -32.76
N PHE A 197 9.12 11.31 -31.47
CA PHE A 197 9.70 12.49 -30.86
C PHE A 197 10.87 12.12 -29.96
N GLY A 198 11.81 13.04 -29.83
CA GLY A 198 12.93 13.00 -28.90
C GLY A 198 13.17 14.39 -28.34
N TRP A 199 13.53 14.47 -27.07
CA TRP A 199 13.92 15.70 -26.42
C TRP A 199 14.87 15.36 -25.27
N GLU A 200 16.12 15.84 -25.35
CA GLU A 200 17.21 15.40 -24.48
C GLU A 200 17.34 13.85 -24.40
N GLU A 201 17.23 13.28 -23.21
CA GLU A 201 17.26 11.83 -22.96
C GLU A 201 15.86 11.18 -23.11
N HIS A 202 14.81 11.97 -23.31
CA HIS A 202 13.42 11.51 -23.44
C HIS A 202 13.10 11.16 -24.89
N THR A 203 12.45 10.02 -25.11
CA THR A 203 12.04 9.59 -26.45
C THR A 203 10.63 9.01 -26.42
N GLY A 204 9.94 9.05 -27.55
CA GLY A 204 8.64 8.40 -27.66
C GLY A 204 8.03 8.36 -29.06
N THR A 205 6.88 7.72 -29.14
CA THR A 205 6.11 7.51 -30.38
C THR A 205 4.63 7.72 -30.11
N ALA A 206 3.91 8.34 -31.04
CA ALA A 206 2.46 8.49 -31.00
C ALA A 206 1.83 7.99 -32.29
N GLU A 207 0.86 7.07 -32.18
CA GLU A 207 0.23 6.42 -33.35
C GLU A 207 -0.81 7.30 -34.05
N GLY A 208 -1.54 8.13 -33.29
CA GLY A 208 -2.61 8.99 -33.82
C GLY A 208 -2.13 10.38 -34.27
N GLY A 209 -0.83 10.64 -34.18
CA GLY A 209 -0.20 11.91 -34.54
C GLY A 209 -0.04 12.89 -33.38
N VAL A 210 0.08 14.18 -33.71
CA VAL A 210 0.41 15.25 -32.76
C VAL A 210 -0.36 16.52 -33.08
N GLU A 211 -0.74 17.27 -32.06
CA GLU A 211 -1.32 18.60 -32.14
C GLU A 211 -0.56 19.52 -31.19
N ILE A 212 -0.01 20.61 -31.72
CA ILE A 212 0.75 21.63 -30.99
C ILE A 212 -0.06 22.91 -31.05
N GLU A 213 -0.56 23.36 -29.90
CA GLU A 213 -1.23 24.65 -29.76
C GLU A 213 -0.19 25.74 -29.44
N LEU A 214 -0.23 26.81 -30.21
CA LEU A 214 0.71 27.92 -30.13
C LEU A 214 0.08 29.09 -29.35
N ALA A 215 0.90 29.87 -28.64
CA ALA A 215 0.48 31.11 -27.99
C ALA A 215 0.79 32.32 -28.88
N ALA A 216 -0.17 33.25 -29.01
CA ALA A 216 0.04 34.52 -29.69
C ALA A 216 0.57 35.58 -28.72
N VAL A 217 1.50 36.42 -29.19
CA VAL A 217 1.97 37.63 -28.47
C VAL A 217 1.65 38.88 -29.31
N GLY A 218 1.04 39.89 -28.68
CA GLY A 218 0.96 41.26 -29.23
C GLY A 218 -0.29 41.62 -30.06
N ASP A 219 -0.43 42.93 -30.33
CA ASP A 219 -1.62 43.55 -30.92
C ASP A 219 -1.69 43.42 -32.46
N SER A 220 -2.64 42.58 -32.86
CA SER A 220 -3.57 42.63 -33.99
C SER A 220 -3.26 43.03 -35.44
N GLU A 221 -2.21 43.75 -35.83
CA GLU A 221 -2.07 44.18 -37.25
C GLU A 221 -0.92 43.54 -38.04
N GLU A 222 0.06 42.90 -37.38
CA GLU A 222 1.08 42.06 -38.04
C GLU A 222 0.85 40.55 -37.80
N ARG A 223 -0.40 40.14 -37.58
CA ARG A 223 -0.80 38.75 -37.26
C ARG A 223 -0.43 37.78 -38.37
N GLY A 224 0.43 36.83 -38.01
CA GLY A 224 0.98 35.70 -38.78
C GLY A 224 1.15 34.49 -37.85
N LEU A 225 1.20 33.26 -38.40
CA LEU A 225 1.90 32.11 -37.75
C LEU A 225 3.36 32.45 -37.37
N MET A 226 3.83 33.61 -37.83
CA MET A 226 5.16 34.19 -37.78
C MET A 226 5.44 35.03 -36.51
N THR A 227 4.45 35.35 -35.65
CA THR A 227 4.63 36.08 -34.36
C THR A 227 4.52 35.18 -33.12
N VAL A 228 4.56 33.87 -33.31
CA VAL A 228 4.48 32.87 -32.22
C VAL A 228 5.81 32.84 -31.47
N SER A 229 5.81 33.25 -30.21
CA SER A 229 6.99 33.18 -29.34
C SER A 229 7.03 31.90 -28.50
N ASP A 230 5.88 31.25 -28.22
CA ASP A 230 5.81 30.16 -27.25
C ASP A 230 4.78 29.08 -27.59
N ILE A 231 5.13 27.84 -27.24
CA ILE A 231 4.22 26.68 -27.29
C ILE A 231 3.33 26.72 -26.04
N ARG A 232 2.02 26.63 -26.22
CA ARG A 232 1.08 26.58 -25.10
C ARG A 232 0.88 25.15 -24.61
N ARG A 233 0.65 24.22 -25.54
CA ARG A 233 0.26 22.85 -25.24
C ARG A 233 0.70 21.92 -26.37
N VAL A 234 1.19 20.74 -26.00
CA VAL A 234 1.49 19.66 -26.94
C VAL A 234 0.59 18.47 -26.62
N ARG A 235 -0.10 17.93 -27.62
CA ARG A 235 -0.99 16.78 -27.48
C ARG A 235 -0.52 15.69 -28.44
N LEU A 236 -0.24 14.51 -27.91
CA LEU A 236 0.03 13.32 -28.70
C LEU A 236 -1.24 12.47 -28.73
N LEU A 237 -1.67 12.07 -29.92
CA LEU A 237 -2.94 11.40 -30.14
C LEU A 237 -2.75 9.89 -30.30
N GLY A 238 -3.80 9.12 -29.99
CA GLY A 238 -3.77 7.66 -30.08
C GLY A 238 -2.93 6.99 -28.99
N ARG A 239 -2.32 5.84 -29.29
CA ARG A 239 -1.42 5.17 -28.37
C ARG A 239 -0.06 5.87 -28.34
N VAL A 240 0.43 6.15 -27.13
CA VAL A 240 1.68 6.87 -26.90
C VAL A 240 2.60 5.98 -26.07
N ASN A 241 3.82 5.76 -26.56
CA ASN A 241 4.87 5.06 -25.81
C ASN A 241 6.04 6.01 -25.60
N CYS A 242 6.47 6.20 -24.36
CA CYS A 242 7.53 7.11 -23.98
C CYS A 242 8.55 6.40 -23.10
N SER A 243 9.83 6.72 -23.28
CA SER A 243 10.87 6.46 -22.29
C SER A 243 11.33 7.81 -21.73
N LEU A 244 11.17 7.98 -20.42
CA LEU A 244 11.57 9.17 -19.70
C LEU A 244 12.75 8.84 -18.77
N SER A 245 13.76 9.70 -18.73
CA SER A 245 14.94 9.57 -17.86
C SER A 245 14.94 10.75 -16.89
N PHE A 246 14.93 10.49 -15.59
CA PHE A 246 14.98 11.53 -14.56
C PHE A 246 16.20 11.34 -13.66
N ARG A 247 16.89 12.42 -13.30
CA ARG A 247 17.99 12.39 -12.31
C ARG A 247 17.49 13.00 -11.00
N GLU A 248 17.57 12.25 -9.91
CA GLU A 248 17.24 12.76 -8.58
C GLU A 248 18.40 13.65 -8.09
N GLN A 249 18.11 14.89 -7.65
CA GLN A 249 19.14 15.86 -7.22
C GLN A 249 19.91 15.42 -5.96
N ALA A 250 19.33 14.54 -5.15
CA ALA A 250 19.81 14.24 -3.78
C ALA A 250 20.76 13.04 -3.69
N THR A 251 20.85 12.22 -4.73
CA THR A 251 21.65 10.99 -4.74
C THR A 251 22.55 10.95 -5.95
N THR A 252 23.80 10.53 -5.75
CA THR A 252 24.78 10.20 -6.80
C THR A 252 24.38 8.94 -7.61
N GLU A 253 23.08 8.63 -7.64
CA GLU A 253 22.52 7.42 -8.24
C GLU A 253 22.19 7.64 -9.72
N LYS A 254 22.19 6.52 -10.44
CA LYS A 254 21.94 6.45 -11.88
C LYS A 254 20.56 7.08 -12.20
N PRO A 255 20.38 7.65 -13.40
CA PRO A 255 19.08 8.16 -13.83
C PRO A 255 17.99 7.09 -13.71
N VAL A 256 16.85 7.47 -13.13
CA VAL A 256 15.66 6.63 -13.06
C VAL A 256 14.98 6.65 -14.42
N GLN A 257 14.98 5.50 -15.09
CA GLN A 257 14.31 5.34 -16.38
C GLN A 257 12.87 4.84 -16.15
N LEU A 258 11.89 5.57 -16.68
CA LEU A 258 10.48 5.19 -16.69
C LEU A 258 10.03 4.90 -18.12
N GLN A 259 9.41 3.74 -18.33
CA GLN A 259 8.76 3.40 -19.60
C GLN A 259 7.25 3.56 -19.42
N ILE A 260 6.64 4.47 -20.17
CA ILE A 260 5.22 4.81 -20.05
C ILE A 260 4.52 4.45 -21.35
N SER A 261 3.47 3.64 -21.28
CA SER A 261 2.58 3.34 -22.39
C SER A 261 1.18 3.85 -22.04
N ALA A 262 0.62 4.74 -22.85
CA ALA A 262 -0.70 5.34 -22.66
C ALA A 262 -1.60 5.00 -23.83
N ALA A 263 -2.75 4.39 -23.56
CA ALA A 263 -3.67 3.93 -24.59
C ALA A 263 -4.45 5.05 -25.31
N ASN A 264 -4.61 6.22 -24.68
CA ASN A 264 -5.52 7.28 -25.15
C ASN A 264 -4.87 8.67 -25.06
N GLY A 265 -3.63 8.78 -25.52
CA GLY A 265 -2.94 10.04 -25.73
C GLY A 265 -2.17 10.59 -24.53
N PHE A 266 -1.48 11.69 -24.81
CA PHE A 266 -0.66 12.45 -23.87
C PHE A 266 -0.86 13.95 -24.11
N GLU A 267 -0.82 14.73 -23.04
CA GLU A 267 -0.91 16.19 -23.08
C GLU A 267 0.18 16.80 -22.18
N TYR A 268 0.93 17.75 -22.72
CA TYR A 268 1.88 18.57 -21.98
C TYR A 268 1.44 20.02 -22.00
N TYR A 269 1.21 20.59 -20.82
CA TYR A 269 0.87 22.00 -20.67
C TYR A 269 2.11 22.78 -20.24
N VAL A 270 2.67 23.58 -21.15
CA VAL A 270 3.96 24.25 -20.97
C VAL A 270 3.97 25.25 -19.80
N PRO A 271 2.92 26.09 -19.60
CA PRO A 271 2.92 27.08 -18.52
C PRO A 271 2.99 26.49 -17.12
N THR A 272 2.35 25.34 -16.88
CA THR A 272 2.39 24.66 -15.56
C THR A 272 3.39 23.52 -15.53
N GLN A 273 4.01 23.14 -16.67
CA GLN A 273 4.90 21.98 -16.78
C GLN A 273 4.23 20.66 -16.33
N GLU A 274 2.93 20.54 -16.59
CA GLU A 274 2.13 19.35 -16.27
C GLU A 274 2.06 18.41 -17.48
N CYS A 275 2.45 17.15 -17.27
CA CYS A 275 2.38 16.07 -18.24
C CYS A 275 1.24 15.11 -17.86
N THR A 276 0.19 15.02 -18.66
CA THR A 276 -0.94 14.11 -18.45
C THR A 276 -0.94 12.99 -19.49
N PHE A 277 -0.88 11.74 -19.05
CA PHE A 277 -1.12 10.55 -19.86
C PHE A 277 -2.52 10.01 -19.58
N SER A 278 -3.24 9.62 -20.63
CA SER A 278 -4.63 9.16 -20.52
C SER A 278 -4.81 7.75 -21.07
N GLY A 279 -5.62 6.97 -20.38
CA GLY A 279 -6.17 5.68 -20.80
C GLY A 279 -7.70 5.74 -20.94
N PHE A 280 -8.32 4.60 -21.23
CA PHE A 280 -9.77 4.47 -21.30
C PHE A 280 -10.36 4.19 -19.91
N VAL A 281 -11.16 5.13 -19.40
CA VAL A 281 -11.72 5.06 -18.04
C VAL A 281 -12.75 3.94 -17.87
N ASP A 282 -13.50 3.62 -18.93
CA ASP A 282 -14.64 2.67 -18.88
C ASP A 282 -14.29 1.23 -19.32
N ARG A 283 -13.00 0.92 -19.48
CA ARG A 283 -12.54 -0.41 -19.94
C ARG A 283 -11.82 -1.17 -18.84
N GLU A 284 -11.76 -2.49 -18.99
CA GLU A 284 -10.99 -3.36 -18.09
C GLU A 284 -9.53 -2.90 -17.97
N LEU A 285 -8.94 -3.10 -16.78
CA LEU A 285 -7.53 -2.87 -16.48
C LEU A 285 -6.66 -3.86 -17.24
N ARG A 286 -6.43 -3.57 -18.52
CA ARG A 286 -5.48 -4.27 -19.39
C ARG A 286 -4.43 -3.28 -19.85
N PRO A 287 -3.18 -3.73 -20.09
CA PRO A 287 -2.13 -2.89 -20.66
C PRO A 287 -2.60 -2.14 -21.91
N ASP A 288 -3.46 -2.76 -22.71
CA ASP A 288 -3.95 -2.18 -23.96
C ASP A 288 -4.94 -1.04 -23.82
N ASN A 289 -5.59 -0.92 -22.66
CA ASN A 289 -6.67 0.02 -22.43
C ASN A 289 -6.30 1.14 -21.46
N GLN A 290 -5.20 1.02 -20.73
CA GLN A 290 -4.85 1.89 -19.60
C GLN A 290 -3.49 2.56 -19.83
N VAL A 291 -3.04 3.32 -18.83
CA VAL A 291 -1.66 3.78 -18.72
C VAL A 291 -0.88 2.74 -17.93
N LEU A 292 0.19 2.21 -18.53
CA LEU A 292 1.18 1.35 -17.89
C LEU A 292 2.47 2.13 -17.71
N VAL A 293 2.96 2.20 -16.48
CA VAL A 293 4.31 2.67 -16.17
C VAL A 293 5.14 1.49 -15.72
N GLU A 294 6.29 1.27 -16.35
CA GLU A 294 7.28 0.29 -15.94
C GLU A 294 8.57 0.99 -15.52
N GLN A 295 9.11 0.59 -14.37
CA GLN A 295 10.43 0.96 -13.91
C GLN A 295 11.30 -0.30 -13.82
N PRO A 296 12.37 -0.42 -14.61
CA PRO A 296 13.32 -1.52 -14.48
C PRO A 296 14.16 -1.33 -13.20
N GLN A 297 14.30 -2.40 -12.42
CA GLN A 297 15.13 -2.45 -11.22
C GLN A 297 16.51 -3.07 -11.53
N GLU A 298 17.49 -2.86 -10.64
CA GLU A 298 18.87 -3.36 -10.84
C GLU A 298 18.94 -4.90 -10.88
N ASP A 299 17.99 -5.59 -10.25
CA ASP A 299 17.87 -7.04 -10.22
C ASP A 299 17.22 -7.63 -11.49
N GLY A 300 16.86 -6.78 -12.47
CA GLY A 300 16.18 -7.16 -13.70
C GLY A 300 14.66 -7.32 -13.56
N SER A 301 14.11 -7.21 -12.34
CA SER A 301 12.68 -7.14 -12.12
C SER A 301 12.11 -5.79 -12.60
N ARG A 302 10.78 -5.71 -12.72
CA ARG A 302 10.10 -4.47 -13.11
C ARG A 302 9.01 -4.13 -12.12
N ASP A 303 9.04 -2.89 -11.65
CA ASP A 303 7.90 -2.30 -10.95
C ASP A 303 6.90 -1.81 -11.99
N ARG A 304 5.62 -2.15 -11.81
CA ARG A 304 4.55 -1.83 -12.74
C ARG A 304 3.44 -1.05 -12.04
N LEU A 305 2.98 0.03 -12.66
CA LEU A 305 1.84 0.82 -12.24
C LEU A 305 0.81 0.90 -13.36
N PHE A 306 -0.42 0.46 -13.07
CA PHE A 306 -1.56 0.54 -13.96
C PHE A 306 -2.54 1.61 -13.47
N CYS A 307 -2.91 2.57 -14.31
CA CYS A 307 -3.87 3.61 -13.97
C CYS A 307 -4.62 4.12 -15.22
N SER A 308 -5.72 4.84 -15.01
CA SER A 308 -6.49 5.43 -16.12
C SER A 308 -5.99 6.80 -16.52
N ARG A 309 -5.39 7.54 -15.59
CA ARG A 309 -4.77 8.83 -15.83
C ARG A 309 -3.50 8.91 -14.98
N LEU A 310 -2.39 9.30 -15.60
CA LEU A 310 -1.14 9.60 -14.92
C LEU A 310 -0.81 11.07 -15.15
N VAL A 311 -0.51 11.80 -14.09
CA VAL A 311 -0.08 13.20 -14.12
C VAL A 311 1.31 13.28 -13.52
N LEU A 312 2.27 13.77 -14.29
CA LEU A 312 3.63 14.08 -13.84
C LEU A 312 3.78 15.60 -13.77
N GLN A 313 4.13 16.10 -12.59
CA GLN A 313 4.47 17.50 -12.41
C GLN A 313 5.97 17.66 -12.54
N LEU A 314 6.42 18.49 -13.47
CA LEU A 314 7.84 18.74 -13.71
C LEU A 314 8.24 20.11 -13.16
N ARG A 315 9.54 20.26 -12.84
CA ARG A 315 10.19 21.52 -12.50
C ARG A 315 11.45 21.67 -13.31
N ARG A 316 11.68 22.86 -13.87
CA ARG A 316 12.97 23.25 -14.46
C ARG A 316 14.03 23.33 -13.37
N GLN A 317 15.11 22.57 -13.53
CA GLN A 317 16.28 22.68 -12.67
C GLN A 317 16.96 24.04 -12.91
N GLU A 318 17.25 24.78 -11.84
CA GLU A 318 17.99 26.04 -11.94
C GLU A 318 19.38 25.81 -12.53
N ARG A 319 19.75 26.71 -13.43
CA ARG A 319 21.05 26.71 -14.13
C ARG A 319 22.14 26.98 -13.10
N ASP A 320 23.06 26.06 -12.90
CA ASP A 320 24.27 26.34 -12.13
C ASP A 320 25.09 27.39 -12.92
N PRO A 321 25.35 28.60 -12.37
CA PRO A 321 26.00 29.67 -13.11
C PRO A 321 27.44 29.34 -13.56
N GLN A 322 28.05 28.26 -13.05
CA GLN A 322 29.37 27.81 -13.49
C GLN A 322 29.35 26.90 -14.74
N ASP A 323 28.22 26.30 -15.09
CA ASP A 323 28.15 25.33 -16.18
C ASP A 323 27.73 25.99 -17.51
N LYS A 324 28.73 26.54 -18.22
CA LYS A 324 28.56 27.11 -19.58
C LYS A 324 28.34 25.99 -20.60
N GLY A 325 27.15 25.41 -20.59
CA GLY A 325 26.72 24.43 -21.60
C GLY A 325 25.65 23.44 -21.16
N SER A 326 25.26 23.38 -19.87
CA SER A 326 24.26 22.40 -19.43
C SER A 326 22.84 22.83 -19.80
N SER A 327 22.12 21.92 -20.47
CA SER A 327 20.73 22.08 -20.88
C SER A 327 19.77 22.21 -19.68
N GLN A 328 18.56 22.73 -19.93
CA GLN A 328 17.50 22.90 -18.93
C GLN A 328 16.92 21.53 -18.53
N LYS A 329 17.56 20.84 -17.59
CA LYS A 329 17.08 19.53 -17.12
C LYS A 329 15.74 19.67 -16.40
N LEU A 330 14.75 18.87 -16.77
CA LEU A 330 13.50 18.75 -16.02
C LEU A 330 13.65 17.68 -14.93
N ALA A 331 13.27 18.04 -13.71
CA ALA A 331 13.12 17.12 -12.60
C ALA A 331 11.63 16.85 -12.36
N ALA A 332 11.26 15.59 -12.10
CA ALA A 332 9.93 15.26 -11.65
C ALA A 332 9.75 15.65 -10.17
N VAL A 333 8.68 16.35 -9.85
CA VAL A 333 8.34 16.80 -8.48
C VAL A 333 7.29 15.89 -7.85
N SER A 334 6.27 15.54 -8.62
CA SER A 334 5.20 14.65 -8.15
C SER A 334 4.67 13.75 -9.25
N ILE A 335 4.27 12.54 -8.85
CA ILE A 335 3.62 11.54 -9.69
C ILE A 335 2.23 11.30 -9.11
N ALA A 336 1.18 11.60 -9.87
CA ALA A 336 -0.19 11.32 -9.48
C ALA A 336 -0.83 10.33 -10.46
N ALA A 337 -1.38 9.24 -9.95
CA ALA A 337 -2.10 8.24 -10.72
C ALA A 337 -3.54 8.15 -10.23
N ASP A 338 -4.50 8.32 -11.14
CA ASP A 338 -5.93 8.32 -10.87
C ASP A 338 -6.64 7.26 -11.72
N GLY A 339 -7.67 6.64 -11.17
CA GLY A 339 -8.53 5.72 -11.91
C GLY A 339 -9.65 5.13 -11.06
N ARG A 340 -10.52 4.32 -11.67
CA ARG A 340 -11.49 3.51 -10.91
C ARG A 340 -10.77 2.51 -10.01
N ARG A 341 -9.66 1.96 -10.52
CA ARG A 341 -8.71 1.14 -9.80
C ARG A 341 -7.33 1.40 -10.39
N VAL A 342 -6.38 1.68 -9.50
CA VAL A 342 -4.95 1.85 -9.77
C VAL A 342 -4.26 0.67 -9.10
N LEU A 343 -3.40 -0.02 -9.83
CA LEU A 343 -2.68 -1.21 -9.36
C LEU A 343 -1.18 -0.96 -9.47
N PHE A 344 -0.48 -1.00 -8.34
CA PHE A 344 0.97 -1.00 -8.26
C PHE A 344 1.46 -2.40 -7.90
N ARG A 345 2.47 -2.89 -8.61
CA ARG A 345 3.08 -4.21 -8.36
C ARG A 345 4.59 -4.10 -8.46
N SER A 346 5.28 -4.54 -7.40
CA SER A 346 6.73 -4.65 -7.34
C SER A 346 7.10 -6.10 -7.07
N GLU A 347 7.79 -6.74 -8.01
CA GLU A 347 8.18 -8.14 -7.90
C GLU A 347 9.38 -8.33 -6.97
N SER A 348 10.37 -7.44 -7.02
CA SER A 348 11.55 -7.44 -6.13
C SER A 348 11.17 -7.28 -4.66
N LYS A 349 10.25 -6.36 -4.38
CA LYS A 349 9.80 -6.06 -3.01
C LYS A 349 8.62 -6.92 -2.57
N GLN A 350 8.05 -7.75 -3.45
CA GLN A 350 6.83 -8.53 -3.20
C GLN A 350 5.68 -7.65 -2.65
N ILE A 351 5.48 -6.48 -3.26
CA ILE A 351 4.43 -5.52 -2.89
C ILE A 351 3.38 -5.48 -4.00
N THR A 352 2.11 -5.61 -3.64
CA THR A 352 0.97 -5.34 -4.53
C THR A 352 0.02 -4.37 -3.84
N ALA A 353 -0.21 -3.19 -4.42
CA ALA A 353 -1.13 -2.20 -3.88
C ALA A 353 -2.24 -1.89 -4.88
N SER A 354 -3.49 -1.86 -4.41
CA SER A 354 -4.68 -1.53 -5.19
C SER A 354 -5.41 -0.37 -4.50
N MET A 355 -5.62 0.72 -5.22
CA MET A 355 -6.25 1.96 -4.72
C MET A 355 -7.06 2.64 -5.84
N SER A 356 -7.64 3.83 -5.59
CA SER A 356 -8.26 4.65 -6.65
C SER A 356 -7.38 5.83 -7.06
N ARG A 357 -6.61 6.37 -6.12
CA ARG A 357 -5.65 7.45 -6.36
C ARG A 357 -4.36 7.18 -5.60
N LEU A 358 -3.24 7.38 -6.28
CA LEU A 358 -1.89 7.34 -5.72
C LEU A 358 -1.24 8.68 -6.03
N VAL A 359 -0.69 9.35 -5.02
CA VAL A 359 0.13 10.55 -5.20
C VAL A 359 1.47 10.31 -4.51
N TYR A 360 2.55 10.45 -5.27
CA TYR A 360 3.91 10.39 -4.75
C TYR A 360 4.55 11.76 -4.91
N GLN A 361 4.86 12.41 -3.78
CA GLN A 361 5.65 13.63 -3.73
C GLN A 361 7.12 13.24 -3.56
N ILE A 362 7.93 13.49 -4.58
CA ILE A 362 9.32 13.01 -4.65
C ILE A 362 10.17 13.73 -3.60
N ASP A 363 10.06 15.05 -3.51
CA ASP A 363 10.83 15.88 -2.57
C ASP A 363 10.54 15.54 -1.10
N GLU A 364 9.27 15.24 -0.77
CA GLU A 364 8.84 14.86 0.58
C GLU A 364 8.97 13.35 0.86
N ARG A 365 9.28 12.55 -0.17
CA ARG A 365 9.26 11.07 -0.13
C ARG A 365 7.97 10.52 0.48
N ARG A 366 6.86 11.16 0.14
CA ARG A 366 5.53 10.92 0.71
C ARG A 366 4.62 10.27 -0.32
N LEU A 367 4.01 9.16 0.08
CA LEU A 367 3.05 8.37 -0.69
C LEU A 367 1.67 8.52 -0.05
N ASP A 368 0.74 9.14 -0.75
CA ASP A 368 -0.66 9.23 -0.37
C ASP A 368 -1.49 8.27 -1.25
N LEU A 369 -2.06 7.23 -0.63
CA LEU A 369 -2.92 6.25 -1.26
C LEU A 369 -4.35 6.47 -0.76
N THR A 370 -5.29 6.72 -1.68
CA THR A 370 -6.69 6.97 -1.30
C THR A 370 -7.67 6.13 -2.11
N GLY A 371 -8.68 5.63 -1.41
CA GLY A 371 -9.87 5.02 -1.97
C GLY A 371 -10.88 6.07 -2.40
N ARG A 372 -11.56 5.86 -3.53
CA ARG A 372 -12.66 6.73 -3.94
C ARG A 372 -14.00 6.17 -3.45
N PRO A 373 -14.91 7.01 -2.90
CA PRO A 373 -16.29 6.62 -2.65
C PRO A 373 -16.95 6.14 -3.94
N VAL A 374 -17.58 4.95 -3.90
CA VAL A 374 -18.29 4.36 -5.05
C VAL A 374 -19.59 5.12 -5.36
N GLY A 375 -20.02 6.03 -4.48
CA GLY A 375 -21.12 6.99 -4.68
C GLY A 375 -21.17 8.03 -3.54
N PRO A 376 -22.07 9.04 -3.60
CA PRO A 376 -22.14 10.13 -2.61
C PRO A 376 -22.45 9.66 -1.17
N ALA A 377 -22.98 8.45 -1.00
CA ALA A 377 -23.22 7.79 0.28
C ALA A 377 -22.68 6.34 0.33
N GLY A 378 -21.87 5.94 -0.66
CA GLY A 378 -21.35 4.57 -0.75
C GLY A 378 -20.01 4.42 -0.02
N PRO A 379 -19.66 3.23 0.50
CA PRO A 379 -18.35 2.99 1.09
C PRO A 379 -17.25 3.27 0.05
N ALA A 380 -16.16 3.90 0.49
CA ALA A 380 -14.97 4.06 -0.34
C ALA A 380 -14.41 2.69 -0.69
N ALA A 381 -14.05 2.51 -1.98
CA ALA A 381 -13.27 1.35 -2.39
C ALA A 381 -11.98 1.37 -1.56
N PRO A 382 -11.72 0.35 -0.73
CA PRO A 382 -10.61 0.41 0.20
C PRO A 382 -9.28 0.33 -0.55
N VAL A 383 -8.27 0.99 0.00
CA VAL A 383 -6.87 0.75 -0.37
C VAL A 383 -6.48 -0.61 0.21
N THR A 384 -5.97 -1.48 -0.65
CA THR A 384 -5.43 -2.79 -0.25
C THR A 384 -3.94 -2.81 -0.59
N VAL A 385 -3.10 -3.02 0.41
CA VAL A 385 -1.65 -3.18 0.26
C VAL A 385 -1.27 -4.57 0.74
N GLU A 386 -0.70 -5.37 -0.13
CA GLU A 386 -0.17 -6.69 0.17
C GLU A 386 1.35 -6.65 0.14
N HIS A 387 2.01 -7.13 1.20
CA HIS A 387 3.47 -7.19 1.29
C HIS A 387 3.88 -8.49 1.97
N GLN A 388 4.68 -9.31 1.29
CA GLN A 388 5.11 -10.64 1.78
C GLN A 388 3.92 -11.52 2.24
N GLY A 389 2.81 -11.44 1.50
CA GLY A 389 1.56 -12.15 1.78
C GLY A 389 0.66 -11.50 2.84
N ARG A 390 1.14 -10.56 3.66
CA ARG A 390 0.30 -9.85 4.64
C ARG A 390 -0.54 -8.80 3.92
N ARG A 391 -1.83 -8.72 4.25
CA ARG A 391 -2.78 -7.79 3.61
C ARG A 391 -3.21 -6.69 4.57
N LEU A 392 -2.97 -5.45 4.19
CA LEU A 392 -3.43 -4.24 4.87
C LEU A 392 -4.58 -3.64 4.06
N THR A 393 -5.72 -3.40 4.71
CA THR A 393 -6.91 -2.79 4.09
C THR A 393 -7.34 -1.57 4.88
N ALA A 394 -7.40 -0.39 4.24
CA ALA A 394 -7.86 0.86 4.85
C ALA A 394 -8.40 1.86 3.80
N PRO A 395 -9.28 2.81 4.13
CA PRO A 395 -9.77 3.83 3.18
C PRO A 395 -8.69 4.77 2.65
N ALA A 396 -7.74 5.16 3.50
CA ALA A 396 -6.62 6.02 3.13
C ALA A 396 -5.36 5.59 3.86
N VAL A 397 -4.24 5.57 3.15
CA VAL A 397 -2.92 5.19 3.67
C VAL A 397 -1.90 6.25 3.24
N VAL A 398 -1.21 6.83 4.21
CA VAL A 398 -0.10 7.76 3.99
C VAL A 398 1.18 7.09 4.47
N ALA A 399 2.19 7.04 3.61
CA ALA A 399 3.50 6.50 3.96
C ALA A 399 4.60 7.54 3.67
N ILE A 400 5.49 7.76 4.63
CA ILE A 400 6.65 8.65 4.49
C ILE A 400 7.91 7.78 4.54
N LEU A 401 8.76 7.91 3.53
CA LEU A 401 10.00 7.17 3.40
C LEU A 401 11.21 8.02 3.80
N ASP A 402 12.29 7.37 4.24
CA ASP A 402 13.56 8.01 4.54
C ASP A 402 14.48 8.12 3.31
N VAL A 403 15.71 8.60 3.53
CA VAL A 403 16.73 8.76 2.47
C VAL A 403 17.14 7.42 1.83
N ARG A 404 16.97 6.31 2.53
CA ARG A 404 17.26 4.94 2.07
C ARG A 404 16.02 4.22 1.53
N SER A 405 14.93 4.94 1.27
CA SER A 405 13.63 4.38 0.85
C SER A 405 13.02 3.39 1.84
N GLN A 406 13.33 3.52 3.14
CA GLN A 406 12.72 2.74 4.21
C GLN A 406 11.54 3.50 4.84
N LEU A 407 10.56 2.76 5.34
CA LEU A 407 9.36 3.32 5.95
C LEU A 407 9.68 4.02 7.28
N ARG A 408 9.47 5.34 7.34
CA ARG A 408 9.61 6.15 8.56
C ARG A 408 8.27 6.33 9.29
N MET A 409 7.21 6.56 8.53
CA MET A 409 5.86 6.74 9.08
C MET A 409 4.83 6.06 8.18
N LEU A 410 3.85 5.41 8.78
CA LEU A 410 2.66 4.88 8.11
C LEU A 410 1.42 5.30 8.90
N GLN A 411 0.48 5.96 8.23
CA GLN A 411 -0.79 6.38 8.80
C GLN A 411 -1.94 5.84 7.95
N CYS A 412 -2.75 4.96 8.51
CA CYS A 412 -3.99 4.50 7.93
C CYS A 412 -5.16 5.24 8.59
N SER A 413 -6.01 5.89 7.81
CA SER A 413 -7.17 6.64 8.30
C SER A 413 -8.47 5.94 7.94
N GLY A 414 -9.40 5.89 8.90
CA GLY A 414 -10.67 5.19 8.80
C GLY A 414 -10.60 3.71 9.21
N PRO A 415 -11.74 3.00 9.14
CA PRO A 415 -11.83 1.61 9.60
C PRO A 415 -10.99 0.70 8.72
N GLY A 416 -10.12 -0.11 9.33
CA GLY A 416 -9.20 -0.95 8.60
C GLY A 416 -8.83 -2.22 9.32
N GLN A 417 -8.16 -3.10 8.59
CA GLN A 417 -7.73 -4.40 9.08
C GLN A 417 -6.38 -4.82 8.49
N LEU A 418 -5.64 -5.56 9.30
CA LEU A 418 -4.40 -6.24 8.94
C LEU A 418 -4.63 -7.75 9.05
N GLU A 419 -4.48 -8.44 7.93
CA GLU A 419 -4.69 -9.87 7.81
C GLU A 419 -3.34 -10.60 7.60
N PRO A 420 -3.17 -11.78 8.23
CA PRO A 420 -1.99 -12.61 8.03
C PRO A 420 -1.97 -13.17 6.59
N PRO A 421 -0.83 -13.76 6.17
CA PRO A 421 -0.73 -14.39 4.86
C PRO A 421 -1.81 -15.46 4.66
N GLU A 422 -2.51 -15.39 3.52
CA GLU A 422 -3.40 -16.47 3.09
C GLU A 422 -2.56 -17.72 2.83
N LEU A 423 -2.72 -18.75 3.67
CA LEU A 423 -2.08 -20.04 3.47
C LEU A 423 -2.88 -20.84 2.41
N PRO A 424 -2.21 -21.50 1.44
CA PRO A 424 -2.87 -22.44 0.54
C PRO A 424 -3.59 -23.54 1.34
N ALA A 425 -4.78 -23.95 0.89
CA ALA A 425 -5.62 -24.92 1.60
C ALA A 425 -4.90 -26.26 1.93
N GLU A 426 -3.92 -26.67 1.11
CA GLU A 426 -3.10 -27.86 1.35
C GLU A 426 -2.05 -27.68 2.47
N ALA A 427 -1.56 -26.46 2.69
CA ALA A 427 -0.64 -26.13 3.78
C ALA A 427 -1.37 -25.86 5.11
N ALA A 428 -2.65 -25.47 5.05
CA ALA A 428 -3.51 -25.30 6.23
C ALA A 428 -3.80 -26.63 6.95
N ALA A 429 -3.70 -27.77 6.26
CA ALA A 429 -3.90 -29.11 6.83
C ALA A 429 -2.70 -29.60 7.66
N ASN A 430 -1.50 -29.06 7.40
CA ASN A 430 -0.31 -29.33 8.22
C ASN A 430 -0.22 -28.26 9.30
N ALA A 431 -0.79 -28.56 10.49
CA ALA A 431 -0.81 -27.71 11.68
C ALA A 431 0.57 -27.30 12.26
N ALA A 432 1.66 -27.51 11.52
CA ALA A 432 3.04 -27.27 11.94
C ALA A 432 3.67 -25.99 11.36
N VAL A 433 2.94 -25.18 10.59
CA VAL A 433 3.42 -23.85 10.19
C VAL A 433 2.98 -22.82 11.23
N ASP A 434 3.54 -22.95 12.44
CA ASP A 434 3.51 -21.97 13.53
C ASP A 434 4.30 -20.71 13.10
N ARG A 435 3.70 -19.91 12.21
CA ARG A 435 4.17 -18.55 11.95
C ARG A 435 3.21 -17.58 12.61
N GLU A 436 3.77 -16.61 13.32
CA GLU A 436 3.11 -15.51 14.03
C GLU A 436 2.02 -14.83 13.17
N ALA A 437 0.82 -15.40 13.19
CA ALA A 437 -0.34 -14.87 12.49
C ALA A 437 -1.04 -13.87 13.41
N VAL A 438 -0.54 -12.64 13.37
CA VAL A 438 -1.14 -11.49 14.05
C VAL A 438 -2.21 -10.90 13.13
N THR A 439 -3.43 -10.77 13.65
CA THR A 439 -4.51 -10.00 13.03
C THR A 439 -4.71 -8.73 13.82
N ALA A 440 -4.94 -7.60 13.14
CA ALA A 440 -5.32 -6.35 13.79
C ALA A 440 -6.52 -5.71 13.10
N LYS A 441 -7.41 -5.07 13.87
CA LYS A 441 -8.57 -4.31 13.38
C LYS A 441 -8.71 -3.01 14.16
N TRP A 442 -9.17 -1.96 13.50
CA TRP A 442 -9.42 -0.64 14.09
C TRP A 442 -10.54 0.07 13.34
N GLU A 443 -11.21 1.03 13.99
CA GLU A 443 -12.29 1.82 13.39
C GLU A 443 -11.87 3.24 13.02
N THR A 444 -10.89 3.82 13.72
CA THR A 444 -10.49 5.24 13.52
C THR A 444 -9.18 5.38 12.77
N SER A 445 -8.08 4.86 13.31
CA SER A 445 -6.78 4.96 12.64
C SER A 445 -5.74 3.96 13.15
N LEU A 446 -4.77 3.67 12.29
CA LEU A 446 -3.51 2.98 12.62
C LEU A 446 -2.36 3.93 12.31
N GLN A 447 -1.44 4.10 13.26
CA GLN A 447 -0.21 4.87 13.07
C GLN A 447 0.99 4.03 13.46
N LEU A 448 2.00 3.98 12.59
CA LEU A 448 3.31 3.41 12.86
C LEU A 448 4.35 4.49 12.64
N THR A 449 5.13 4.77 13.67
CA THR A 449 6.24 5.74 13.62
C THR A 449 7.54 5.02 13.96
N ARG A 450 8.52 5.08 13.07
CA ARG A 450 9.86 4.53 13.26
C ARG A 450 10.85 5.67 13.48
N THR A 451 11.29 5.83 14.72
CA THR A 451 12.25 6.85 15.14
C THR A 451 13.35 6.20 15.98
N GLU A 452 13.71 6.73 17.14
CA GLU A 452 14.54 6.01 18.13
C GLU A 452 13.80 4.82 18.74
N GLN A 453 12.47 4.90 18.77
CA GLN A 453 11.57 3.84 19.18
C GLN A 453 10.53 3.64 18.08
N ASP A 454 10.16 2.38 17.87
CA ASP A 454 9.10 2.03 16.95
C ASP A 454 7.78 2.01 17.73
N VAL A 455 6.86 2.90 17.39
CA VAL A 455 5.56 3.01 18.07
C VAL A 455 4.45 2.67 17.09
N LEU A 456 3.64 1.68 17.43
CA LEU A 456 2.41 1.29 16.72
C LEU A 456 1.20 1.66 17.58
N LEU A 457 0.28 2.45 17.04
CA LEU A 457 -0.93 2.92 17.71
C LEU A 457 -2.17 2.54 16.90
N LEU A 458 -3.14 1.90 17.54
CA LEU A 458 -4.44 1.51 17.00
C LEU A 458 -5.54 2.24 17.77
N THR A 459 -6.49 2.87 17.09
CA THR A 459 -7.53 3.71 17.72
C THR A 459 -8.93 3.40 17.19
N GLY A 460 -9.92 3.52 18.09
CA GLY A 460 -11.33 3.28 17.81
C GLY A 460 -11.65 1.79 17.81
N GLN A 461 -11.90 1.23 19.00
CA GLN A 461 -12.22 -0.20 19.18
C GLN A 461 -11.16 -1.12 18.55
N ALA A 462 -9.90 -0.86 18.87
CA ALA A 462 -8.77 -1.64 18.41
C ALA A 462 -8.87 -3.09 18.90
N GLN A 463 -8.63 -4.04 18.00
CA GLN A 463 -8.59 -5.47 18.30
C GLN A 463 -7.32 -6.07 17.71
N VAL A 464 -6.58 -6.82 18.52
CA VAL A 464 -5.40 -7.58 18.11
C VAL A 464 -5.60 -9.04 18.49
N GLY A 465 -5.31 -9.94 17.56
CA GLY A 465 -5.46 -11.38 17.76
C GLY A 465 -4.20 -12.14 17.35
N TRP A 466 -3.82 -13.14 18.12
CA TRP A 466 -2.70 -14.03 17.88
C TRP A 466 -3.22 -15.46 17.71
N ARG A 467 -3.27 -15.95 16.47
CA ARG A 467 -3.89 -17.26 16.18
C ARG A 467 -3.20 -18.47 16.83
N PRO A 468 -1.86 -18.59 16.86
CA PRO A 468 -1.21 -19.78 17.45
C PRO A 468 -1.59 -20.00 18.91
N GLN A 469 -1.84 -18.92 19.66
CA GLN A 469 -2.13 -18.95 21.09
C GLN A 469 -3.60 -18.74 21.43
N GLN A 470 -4.47 -18.55 20.41
CA GLN A 470 -5.87 -18.16 20.57
C GLN A 470 -6.05 -16.98 21.55
N LEU A 471 -5.11 -16.04 21.52
CA LEU A 471 -5.10 -14.86 22.37
C LEU A 471 -5.72 -13.69 21.61
N SER A 472 -6.57 -12.91 22.26
CA SER A 472 -7.08 -11.65 21.72
C SER A 472 -7.09 -10.55 22.77
N LEU A 473 -6.78 -9.33 22.32
CA LEU A 473 -6.81 -8.10 23.10
C LEU A 473 -7.67 -7.09 22.36
N ALA A 474 -8.70 -6.56 23.03
CA ALA A 474 -9.54 -5.49 22.52
C ALA A 474 -9.52 -4.31 23.49
N ALA A 475 -9.51 -3.08 22.99
CA ALA A 475 -9.62 -1.84 23.78
C ALA A 475 -9.98 -0.65 22.88
N ASN A 476 -10.32 0.50 23.47
CA ASN A 476 -10.57 1.73 22.71
C ASN A 476 -9.29 2.21 21.99
N GLU A 477 -8.14 2.05 22.64
CA GLU A 477 -6.81 2.36 22.10
C GLU A 477 -5.82 1.25 22.49
N ILE A 478 -4.97 0.82 21.54
CA ILE A 478 -3.86 -0.11 21.79
C ILE A 478 -2.57 0.50 21.23
N ALA A 479 -1.57 0.70 22.08
CA ALA A 479 -0.25 1.20 21.73
C ALA A 479 0.82 0.14 22.05
N LEU A 480 1.67 -0.17 21.07
CA LEU A 480 2.82 -1.06 21.21
C LEU A 480 4.10 -0.27 20.91
N THR A 481 4.98 -0.18 21.89
CA THR A 481 6.31 0.42 21.76
C THR A 481 7.34 -0.69 21.68
N MET A 482 8.18 -0.66 20.65
CA MET A 482 9.27 -1.60 20.43
C MET A 482 10.61 -0.88 20.56
N HIS A 483 11.66 -1.62 20.91
CA HIS A 483 13.02 -1.10 20.86
C HIS A 483 13.38 -0.76 19.40
N GLY A 484 13.83 0.46 19.15
CA GLY A 484 14.21 0.89 17.80
C GLY A 484 15.44 0.14 17.30
N SER A 485 15.56 0.01 15.98
CA SER A 485 16.75 -0.51 15.33
C SER A 485 17.86 0.53 15.37
N SER A 486 18.66 0.57 16.44
CA SER A 486 19.93 1.29 16.39
C SER A 486 20.88 0.51 15.46
N GLU A 487 21.31 1.12 14.36
CA GLU A 487 22.43 0.61 13.58
C GLU A 487 23.65 0.61 14.50
N SER A 488 24.05 -0.58 14.95
CA SER A 488 25.27 -0.79 15.73
C SER A 488 26.45 -0.21 14.95
N VAL A 489 26.97 0.93 15.42
CA VAL A 489 28.29 1.41 15.02
C VAL A 489 29.29 0.33 15.41
N ALA A 490 30.11 -0.09 14.45
CA ALA A 490 31.06 -1.17 14.65
C ALA A 490 32.01 -0.84 15.82
N GLY A 491 31.96 -1.69 16.85
CA GLY A 491 32.97 -1.74 17.90
C GLY A 491 32.62 -1.04 19.21
N THR A 492 31.61 -1.51 19.95
CA THR A 492 31.66 -1.88 21.39
C THR A 492 30.27 -2.12 21.96
N ALA A 493 30.15 -3.20 22.75
CA ALA A 493 29.05 -3.58 23.65
C ALA A 493 27.74 -4.13 23.02
N SER A 494 27.34 -5.28 23.57
CA SER A 494 26.12 -6.11 23.44
C SER A 494 25.07 -5.81 22.36
N PRO A 495 24.48 -6.85 21.73
CA PRO A 495 23.36 -6.67 20.81
C PRO A 495 22.22 -5.93 21.53
N ALA A 496 21.81 -4.78 20.99
CA ALA A 496 20.67 -4.03 21.52
C ALA A 496 19.43 -4.96 21.55
N PRO A 497 18.64 -4.92 22.64
CA PRO A 497 17.46 -5.76 22.76
C PRO A 497 16.51 -5.45 21.59
N ARG A 498 16.20 -6.46 20.79
CA ARG A 498 15.18 -6.40 19.74
C ARG A 498 13.91 -7.03 20.32
N GLY A 499 12.82 -6.28 20.35
CA GLY A 499 11.55 -6.80 20.86
C GLY A 499 10.59 -5.72 21.34
N PRO A 500 9.37 -6.13 21.78
CA PRO A 500 8.45 -5.23 22.43
C PRO A 500 9.05 -4.72 23.73
N ARG A 501 8.85 -3.44 24.02
CA ARG A 501 9.25 -2.78 25.27
C ARG A 501 8.04 -2.54 26.17
N GLN A 502 6.94 -2.08 25.58
CA GLN A 502 5.74 -1.73 26.33
C GLN A 502 4.49 -1.93 25.46
N LEU A 503 3.46 -2.55 26.04
CA LEU A 503 2.12 -2.64 25.45
C LEU A 503 1.14 -1.95 26.40
N ARG A 504 0.40 -0.96 25.88
CA ARG A 504 -0.58 -0.18 26.62
C ARG A 504 -1.92 -0.29 25.91
N ALA A 505 -2.96 -0.71 26.63
CA ALA A 505 -4.33 -0.68 26.15
C ALA A 505 -5.19 0.20 27.07
N VAL A 506 -6.07 1.01 26.51
CA VAL A 506 -6.86 2.01 27.26
C VAL A 506 -8.32 1.94 26.86
N GLY A 507 -9.20 1.95 27.87
CA GLY A 507 -10.65 1.97 27.75
C GLY A 507 -11.22 0.61 27.34
N ASP A 508 -12.13 0.09 28.16
CA ASP A 508 -12.89 -1.15 27.90
C ASP A 508 -12.01 -2.32 27.45
N VAL A 509 -10.90 -2.52 28.16
CA VAL A 509 -9.89 -3.52 27.81
C VAL A 509 -10.46 -4.91 28.06
N ARG A 510 -10.45 -5.75 27.03
CA ARG A 510 -10.83 -7.15 27.10
C ARG A 510 -9.69 -8.03 26.62
N LEU A 511 -9.29 -8.96 27.47
CA LEU A 511 -8.31 -10.00 27.18
C LEU A 511 -9.05 -11.34 27.10
N ASP A 512 -8.84 -12.10 26.04
CA ASP A 512 -9.41 -13.44 25.91
C ASP A 512 -8.35 -14.44 25.50
N SER A 513 -8.25 -15.54 26.25
CA SER A 513 -7.39 -16.68 25.97
C SER A 513 -8.08 -17.96 26.46
N PRO A 514 -7.68 -19.16 26.02
CA PRO A 514 -8.38 -20.40 26.34
C PRO A 514 -8.59 -20.67 27.84
N GLN A 515 -7.66 -20.22 28.68
CA GLN A 515 -7.65 -20.44 30.14
C GLN A 515 -7.91 -19.17 30.97
N LEU A 516 -7.84 -17.98 30.36
CA LEU A 516 -7.94 -16.70 31.04
C LEU A 516 -8.75 -15.70 30.22
N THR A 517 -9.84 -15.20 30.79
CA THR A 517 -10.58 -14.04 30.24
C THR A 517 -10.54 -12.88 31.23
N GLY A 518 -10.17 -11.70 30.77
CA GLY A 518 -10.00 -10.50 31.59
C GLY A 518 -10.79 -9.32 31.07
N ASN A 519 -11.36 -8.53 31.97
CA ASN A 519 -11.93 -7.22 31.63
C ASN A 519 -11.34 -6.16 32.57
N ALA A 520 -10.78 -5.09 32.00
CA ALA A 520 -10.30 -3.93 32.73
C ALA A 520 -10.98 -2.67 32.19
N ARG A 521 -11.62 -1.88 33.07
CA ARG A 521 -12.42 -0.72 32.65
C ARG A 521 -11.56 0.40 32.04
N GLU A 522 -10.40 0.68 32.65
CA GLU A 522 -9.61 1.86 32.34
C GLU A 522 -8.36 1.54 31.53
N SER A 523 -7.52 0.59 31.98
CA SER A 523 -6.25 0.34 31.29
C SER A 523 -5.60 -1.02 31.56
N LEU A 524 -4.74 -1.43 30.63
CA LEU A 524 -3.77 -2.51 30.76
C LEU A 524 -2.39 -1.98 30.36
N LEU A 525 -1.40 -2.15 31.23
CA LEU A 525 0.00 -1.84 30.96
C LEU A 525 0.85 -3.10 31.12
N VAL A 526 1.57 -3.45 30.07
CA VAL A 526 2.54 -4.56 30.06
C VAL A 526 3.92 -3.98 29.76
N GLU A 527 4.85 -4.18 30.67
CA GLU A 527 6.26 -3.80 30.47
C GLU A 527 7.10 -5.06 30.23
N PHE A 528 7.97 -4.99 29.23
CA PHE A 528 8.85 -6.09 28.84
C PHE A 528 10.29 -5.74 29.22
N GLU A 529 10.88 -6.52 30.13
CA GLU A 529 12.29 -6.38 30.54
C GLU A 529 13.16 -7.49 29.92
N PRO A 530 14.29 -7.15 29.28
CA PRO A 530 15.22 -8.15 28.77
C PRO A 530 15.98 -8.82 29.92
N GLU A 531 16.16 -10.14 29.85
CA GLU A 531 17.00 -10.89 30.78
C GLU A 531 18.48 -10.49 30.58
N SER A 532 19.01 -9.64 31.47
CA SER A 532 20.41 -9.24 31.43
C SER A 532 21.31 -10.43 31.80
N ALA A 533 22.27 -10.75 30.95
CA ALA A 533 23.25 -11.83 31.14
C ALA A 533 24.16 -11.64 32.39
N ALA A 534 24.05 -10.52 33.10
CA ALA A 534 24.89 -10.19 34.25
C ALA A 534 24.58 -11.00 35.54
N GLY A 535 23.51 -11.79 35.58
CA GLY A 535 23.15 -12.61 36.75
C GLY A 535 23.75 -14.02 36.77
N ALA A 536 24.41 -14.47 35.70
CA ALA A 536 24.89 -15.85 35.56
C ALA A 536 26.28 -16.11 36.16
N GLU A 537 27.03 -15.07 36.54
CA GLU A 537 28.36 -15.19 37.13
C GLU A 537 28.34 -15.09 38.66
N GLN A 538 27.62 -15.99 39.34
CA GLN A 538 27.84 -16.20 40.77
C GLN A 538 27.36 -17.57 41.25
N GLN A 539 27.81 -18.64 40.58
CA GLN A 539 27.92 -19.97 41.19
C GLN A 539 28.86 -20.82 40.33
N SER A 540 30.16 -20.71 40.60
CA SER A 540 31.18 -21.61 40.08
C SER A 540 32.12 -21.98 41.22
N GLY A 541 32.14 -23.28 41.52
CA GLY A 541 32.92 -23.94 42.57
C GLY A 541 32.05 -25.08 43.09
N VAL A 542 32.15 -26.31 42.58
CA VAL A 542 33.32 -27.21 42.65
C VAL A 542 33.32 -28.15 41.43
N PRO A 543 34.48 -28.54 40.86
CA PRO A 543 34.53 -29.50 39.75
C PRO A 543 34.41 -30.94 40.26
N TYR A 544 33.50 -31.72 39.67
CA TYR A 544 33.57 -33.18 39.70
C TYR A 544 33.39 -33.72 38.28
N ASP A 545 34.35 -34.53 37.88
CA ASP A 545 34.52 -35.12 36.56
C ASP A 545 33.73 -36.44 36.45
N ALA A 546 33.60 -36.95 35.22
CA ALA A 546 33.11 -38.27 34.81
C ALA A 546 31.62 -38.45 34.43
N THR A 547 31.39 -38.34 33.11
CA THR A 547 30.79 -39.37 32.23
C THR A 547 29.84 -40.40 32.84
N ALA A 548 28.55 -40.33 32.51
CA ALA A 548 27.71 -41.48 32.19
C ALA A 548 26.48 -41.06 31.37
N ALA A 549 26.28 -41.77 30.26
CA ALA A 549 25.12 -41.64 29.39
C ALA A 549 23.83 -42.04 30.13
N GLY A 550 22.80 -41.19 30.00
CA GLY A 550 21.44 -41.45 30.42
C GLY A 550 20.51 -40.53 29.65
N THR A 551 19.81 -41.10 28.69
CA THR A 551 18.87 -40.44 27.79
C THR A 551 17.67 -39.93 28.58
N GLU A 552 17.70 -38.66 29.00
CA GLU A 552 16.48 -37.94 29.37
C GLU A 552 16.06 -37.07 28.18
N THR A 553 14.95 -37.48 27.58
CA THR A 553 14.17 -36.70 26.63
C THR A 553 13.74 -35.40 27.31
N VAL A 554 14.52 -34.35 27.09
CA VAL A 554 14.12 -32.97 27.41
C VAL A 554 12.95 -32.64 26.49
N ASP A 555 11.75 -32.59 27.07
CA ASP A 555 10.57 -32.02 26.43
C ASP A 555 10.93 -30.65 25.87
N THR A 556 10.90 -30.57 24.54
CA THR A 556 10.93 -29.34 23.74
C THR A 556 9.71 -28.49 24.08
N ALA A 557 9.78 -27.74 25.18
CA ALA A 557 8.85 -26.66 25.48
C ALA A 557 9.08 -25.51 24.49
N VAL A 558 8.13 -25.40 23.56
CA VAL A 558 7.90 -24.34 22.57
C VAL A 558 8.10 -22.95 23.21
N PRO A 559 8.66 -21.95 22.48
CA PRO A 559 8.72 -20.58 22.97
C PRO A 559 7.29 -20.03 23.04
N GLY A 560 6.76 -19.93 24.25
CA GLY A 560 5.41 -19.43 24.52
C GLY A 560 5.42 -18.46 25.71
N LEU A 561 4.39 -17.61 25.76
CA LEU A 561 4.05 -16.89 26.99
C LEU A 561 3.83 -17.92 28.11
N PRO A 562 4.41 -17.73 29.30
CA PRO A 562 4.23 -18.61 30.44
C PRO A 562 2.76 -18.55 30.85
N ALA A 563 2.27 -19.63 31.43
CA ALA A 563 0.94 -19.61 32.04
C ALA A 563 0.84 -18.41 33.00
N PRO A 564 -0.21 -17.58 32.90
CA PRO A 564 -0.40 -16.46 33.80
C PRO A 564 -0.39 -16.97 35.26
N PRO A 565 0.08 -16.19 36.24
CA PRO A 565 0.14 -16.63 37.64
C PRO A 565 -1.23 -17.07 38.19
N LEU A 566 -2.31 -16.51 37.62
CA LEU A 566 -3.71 -16.83 37.94
C LEU A 566 -4.23 -18.13 37.28
N GLY A 567 -3.41 -18.83 36.49
CA GLY A 567 -3.74 -20.11 35.84
C GLY A 567 -2.61 -21.15 35.85
N ALA A 568 -1.41 -20.80 36.34
CA ALA A 568 -0.25 -21.67 36.34
C ALA A 568 -0.39 -22.84 37.34
N GLY A 569 -0.95 -23.95 36.87
CA GLY A 569 -1.06 -25.22 37.60
C GLY A 569 -2.48 -25.63 37.99
N GLN A 570 -3.52 -24.97 37.49
CA GLN A 570 -4.92 -25.34 37.75
C GLN A 570 -5.61 -25.68 36.42
N SER A 571 -6.22 -26.85 36.31
CA SER A 571 -7.11 -27.15 35.17
C SER A 571 -8.41 -26.38 35.38
N GLY A 572 -8.74 -25.46 34.47
CA GLY A 572 -9.93 -24.61 34.62
C GLY A 572 -9.91 -23.34 33.79
N LYS A 573 -10.95 -22.53 33.94
CA LYS A 573 -11.06 -21.20 33.31
C LYS A 573 -11.09 -20.12 34.37
N THR A 574 -10.13 -19.21 34.33
CA THR A 574 -10.07 -18.05 35.21
C THR A 574 -10.66 -16.82 34.53
N LYS A 575 -11.50 -16.07 35.25
CA LYS A 575 -12.04 -14.79 34.83
C LYS A 575 -11.63 -13.71 35.82
N PHE A 576 -11.25 -12.53 35.32
CA PHE A 576 -11.02 -11.37 36.19
C PHE A 576 -11.73 -10.11 35.69
N PHE A 577 -12.09 -9.25 36.64
CA PHE A 577 -12.63 -7.92 36.43
C PHE A 577 -11.87 -6.94 37.34
N CYS A 578 -11.48 -5.78 36.81
CA CYS A 578 -10.80 -4.71 37.57
C CYS A 578 -10.91 -3.36 36.84
N ASP A 579 -10.38 -2.29 37.42
CA ASP A 579 -10.30 -1.00 36.76
C ASP A 579 -8.99 -0.87 35.95
N ALA A 580 -7.85 -1.28 36.53
CA ALA A 580 -6.56 -1.24 35.86
C ALA A 580 -5.72 -2.51 36.09
N VAL A 581 -4.95 -2.89 35.06
CA VAL A 581 -3.97 -3.99 35.11
C VAL A 581 -2.58 -3.45 34.81
N GLU A 582 -1.61 -3.73 35.66
CA GLU A 582 -0.20 -3.47 35.40
C GLU A 582 0.57 -4.79 35.53
N THR A 583 1.43 -5.13 34.57
CA THR A 583 2.21 -6.36 34.60
C THR A 583 3.60 -6.15 34.04
N ARG A 584 4.58 -6.83 34.64
CA ARG A 584 5.96 -6.87 34.16
C ARG A 584 6.32 -8.28 33.75
N LEU A 585 6.84 -8.40 32.54
CA LEU A 585 7.22 -9.65 31.90
C LEU A 585 8.71 -9.61 31.57
N ARG A 586 9.44 -10.67 31.91
CA ARG A 586 10.82 -10.86 31.47
C ARG A 586 10.89 -11.69 30.21
N THR A 587 11.72 -11.27 29.27
CA THR A 587 11.94 -11.98 28.00
C THR A 587 13.36 -12.54 27.97
N SER A 588 13.49 -13.86 27.79
CA SER A 588 14.79 -14.50 27.57
C SER A 588 15.26 -14.34 26.12
N ALA A 589 16.56 -14.56 25.87
CA ALA A 589 17.13 -14.59 24.52
C ALA A 589 16.52 -15.70 23.61
N THR A 590 15.79 -16.66 24.19
CA THR A 590 15.05 -17.72 23.49
C THR A 590 13.55 -17.41 23.36
N SER A 591 13.13 -16.16 23.56
CA SER A 591 11.72 -15.71 23.56
C SER A 591 10.83 -16.41 24.59
N ARG A 592 11.42 -17.02 25.63
CA ARG A 592 10.64 -17.51 26.76
C ARG A 592 10.29 -16.31 27.62
N VAL A 593 8.99 -16.06 27.76
CA VAL A 593 8.51 -15.01 28.64
C VAL A 593 8.43 -15.59 30.06
N ARG A 594 8.74 -14.81 31.09
CA ARG A 594 8.52 -15.15 32.50
C ARG A 594 7.75 -14.03 33.14
N PHE A 595 6.76 -14.41 33.93
CA PHE A 595 5.95 -13.48 34.68
C PHE A 595 6.71 -13.04 35.94
N GLU A 596 6.80 -11.74 36.21
CA GLU A 596 7.51 -11.19 37.38
C GLU A 596 6.52 -10.56 38.37
N ASP A 597 5.63 -9.69 37.89
CA ASP A 597 4.74 -8.85 38.71
C ASP A 597 3.39 -8.60 37.99
N LEU A 598 2.27 -8.62 38.73
CA LEU A 598 0.89 -8.36 38.28
C LEU A 598 0.17 -7.61 39.37
N TRP A 599 -0.35 -6.44 39.01
CA TRP A 599 -1.28 -5.67 39.81
C TRP A 599 -2.63 -5.62 39.10
N LEU A 600 -3.66 -6.05 39.80
CA LEU A 600 -5.06 -5.71 39.50
C LEU A 600 -5.47 -4.64 40.49
N ARG A 601 -5.97 -3.49 40.02
CA ARG A 601 -6.35 -2.36 40.86
C ARG A 601 -7.81 -1.97 40.64
N GLY A 602 -8.43 -1.44 41.69
CA GLY A 602 -9.81 -0.96 41.65
C GLY A 602 -10.81 -2.02 42.10
N SER A 603 -11.96 -2.12 41.44
CA SER A 603 -12.99 -3.12 41.76
C SER A 603 -12.57 -4.53 41.33
N VAL A 604 -11.64 -5.17 42.05
CA VAL A 604 -11.07 -6.47 41.68
C VAL A 604 -12.02 -7.60 42.03
N ALA A 605 -12.38 -8.40 41.03
CA ALA A 605 -13.07 -9.68 41.21
C ALA A 605 -12.41 -10.74 40.32
N VAL A 606 -11.95 -11.84 40.92
CA VAL A 606 -11.35 -12.98 40.21
C VAL A 606 -12.19 -14.21 40.50
N THR A 607 -12.70 -14.86 39.47
CA THR A 607 -13.47 -16.10 39.58
C THR A 607 -12.74 -17.21 38.83
N HIS A 608 -12.44 -18.29 39.51
CA HIS A 608 -11.89 -19.50 38.90
C HIS A 608 -12.97 -20.58 38.88
N ARG A 609 -13.10 -21.25 37.73
CA ARG A 609 -13.90 -22.47 37.59
C ARG A 609 -12.98 -23.62 37.23
N GLY A 610 -12.76 -24.51 38.18
CA GLY A 610 -11.96 -25.73 37.99
C GLY A 610 -12.76 -26.83 37.31
N GLU A 611 -12.13 -28.00 37.12
CA GLU A 611 -12.84 -29.19 36.62
C GLU A 611 -13.79 -29.76 37.68
N ARG A 612 -13.40 -29.63 38.96
CA ARG A 612 -14.21 -30.05 40.10
C ARG A 612 -14.83 -28.85 40.79
N GLU A 613 -16.03 -29.02 41.32
CA GLU A 613 -16.72 -27.94 42.03
C GLU A 613 -15.92 -27.41 43.24
N SER A 614 -15.16 -28.28 43.92
CA SER A 614 -14.30 -27.93 45.05
C SER A 614 -13.11 -27.02 44.71
N GLU A 615 -12.77 -26.89 43.43
CA GLU A 615 -11.71 -26.01 42.92
C GLU A 615 -12.22 -24.60 42.61
N ASN A 616 -13.55 -24.41 42.56
CA ASN A 616 -14.15 -23.12 42.27
C ASN A 616 -13.90 -22.14 43.42
N PHE A 617 -13.38 -20.95 43.08
CA PHE A 617 -13.25 -19.87 44.04
C PHE A 617 -13.55 -18.51 43.41
N THR A 618 -13.96 -17.57 44.25
CA THR A 618 -14.10 -16.14 43.91
C THR A 618 -13.32 -15.32 44.92
N ALA A 619 -12.48 -14.42 44.44
CA ALA A 619 -11.71 -13.48 45.25
C ALA A 619 -12.09 -12.05 44.88
N GLU A 620 -12.47 -11.25 45.88
CA GLU A 620 -12.94 -9.87 45.72
C GLU A 620 -12.14 -8.92 46.61
N GLY A 621 -11.81 -7.74 46.09
CA GLY A 621 -11.06 -6.73 46.84
C GLY A 621 -10.85 -5.43 46.07
N LYS A 622 -10.04 -4.54 46.64
CA LYS A 622 -9.62 -3.25 46.04
C LYS A 622 -8.34 -3.36 45.22
N SER A 623 -7.48 -4.32 45.52
CA SER A 623 -6.30 -4.61 44.72
C SER A 623 -5.81 -6.03 44.95
N LEU A 624 -5.29 -6.66 43.90
CA LEU A 624 -4.59 -7.93 43.95
C LEU A 624 -3.19 -7.74 43.39
N HIS A 625 -2.18 -8.20 44.11
CA HIS A 625 -0.80 -8.23 43.66
C HIS A 625 -0.30 -9.67 43.66
N ALA A 626 0.25 -10.11 42.53
CA ALA A 626 0.87 -11.41 42.39
C ALA A 626 2.30 -11.24 41.87
N ALA A 627 3.27 -11.78 42.61
CA ALA A 627 4.68 -11.74 42.25
C ALA A 627 5.26 -13.17 42.23
N ALA A 628 6.11 -13.45 41.24
CA ALA A 628 6.92 -14.65 41.18
C ALA A 628 8.37 -14.29 41.49
N GLY A 629 8.87 -14.75 42.64
CA GLY A 629 10.24 -14.53 43.10
C GLY A 629 11.27 -15.35 42.33
N PHE A 630 12.52 -14.88 42.36
CA PHE A 630 13.69 -15.52 41.72
C PHE A 630 14.07 -16.88 42.33
N ASP A 631 13.59 -17.16 43.54
CA ASP A 631 13.90 -18.32 44.37
C ASP A 631 12.83 -19.43 44.30
N GLY A 632 11.86 -19.33 43.40
CA GLY A 632 10.72 -20.24 43.34
C GLY A 632 9.61 -19.92 44.35
N SER A 633 9.67 -18.76 45.01
CA SER A 633 8.56 -18.27 45.81
C SER A 633 7.46 -17.63 44.94
N ARG A 634 6.19 -17.97 45.21
CA ARG A 634 5.02 -17.28 44.65
C ARG A 634 4.31 -16.56 45.77
N ARG A 635 4.10 -15.25 45.60
CA ARG A 635 3.41 -14.41 46.58
C ARG A 635 2.18 -13.79 45.96
N ILE A 636 1.03 -13.98 46.58
CA ILE A 636 -0.23 -13.34 46.22
C ILE A 636 -0.72 -12.54 47.42
N MET A 637 -1.10 -11.28 47.21
CA MET A 637 -1.64 -10.39 48.23
C MET A 637 -2.94 -9.78 47.73
N LEU A 638 -4.02 -9.98 48.48
CA LEU A 638 -5.33 -9.39 48.20
C LEU A 638 -5.64 -8.35 49.28
N PHE A 639 -5.96 -7.13 48.86
CA PHE A 639 -6.28 -6.00 49.73
C PHE A 639 -7.72 -5.56 49.50
N GLY A 640 -8.43 -5.17 50.56
CA GLY A 640 -9.81 -4.68 50.45
C GLY A 640 -10.35 -4.19 51.79
N ASP A 641 -11.56 -3.65 51.79
CA ASP A 641 -12.26 -3.21 53.01
C ASP A 641 -13.69 -3.79 53.04
N PRO A 642 -13.88 -5.12 53.21
CA PRO A 642 -12.87 -6.17 53.33
C PRO A 642 -12.42 -6.76 51.98
N ALA A 643 -11.28 -7.44 51.96
CA ALA A 643 -10.98 -8.45 50.95
C ALA A 643 -11.67 -9.76 51.32
N SER A 644 -12.23 -10.46 50.34
CA SER A 644 -13.03 -11.67 50.52
C SER A 644 -12.55 -12.77 49.58
N VAL A 645 -12.37 -13.98 50.09
CA VAL A 645 -12.13 -15.19 49.30
C VAL A 645 -13.21 -16.20 49.64
N ILE A 646 -13.98 -16.61 48.63
CA ILE A 646 -15.14 -17.49 48.75
C ILE A 646 -14.88 -18.75 47.93
N ARG A 647 -15.04 -19.90 48.58
CA ARG A 647 -15.12 -21.24 47.98
C ARG A 647 -16.53 -21.79 48.22
N VAL A 648 -16.87 -22.93 47.63
CA VAL A 648 -18.18 -23.61 47.74
C VAL A 648 -18.72 -23.62 49.19
N SER A 649 -17.90 -23.98 50.17
CA SER A 649 -18.30 -24.09 51.58
C SER A 649 -17.62 -23.08 52.51
N ASP A 650 -16.55 -22.42 52.05
CA ASP A 650 -15.62 -21.71 52.91
C ASP A 650 -15.53 -20.24 52.51
N ARG A 651 -15.39 -19.35 53.49
CA ARG A 651 -15.22 -17.92 53.25
C ARG A 651 -14.20 -17.32 54.19
N ILE A 652 -13.30 -16.49 53.67
CA ILE A 652 -12.30 -15.75 54.45
C ILE A 652 -12.44 -14.27 54.11
N ASP A 653 -12.66 -13.44 55.13
CA ASP A 653 -12.72 -11.99 55.03
C ASP A 653 -11.61 -11.36 55.89
N GLY A 654 -10.98 -10.30 55.39
CA GLY A 654 -10.04 -9.46 56.16
C GLY A 654 -9.52 -8.30 55.31
N PRO A 655 -8.85 -7.30 55.90
CA PRO A 655 -8.41 -6.14 55.12
C PRO A 655 -7.21 -6.46 54.21
N ARG A 656 -6.45 -7.51 54.55
CA ARG A 656 -5.33 -8.02 53.75
C ARG A 656 -5.14 -9.51 53.93
N ILE A 657 -5.16 -10.25 52.82
CA ILE A 657 -4.93 -11.69 52.75
C ILE A 657 -3.66 -11.94 51.93
N ASP A 658 -2.62 -12.47 52.57
CA ASP A 658 -1.34 -12.83 51.96
C ASP A 658 -1.25 -14.36 51.83
N LEU A 659 -0.87 -14.85 50.65
CA LEU A 659 -0.56 -16.25 50.36
C LEU A 659 0.88 -16.33 49.85
N ASN A 660 1.69 -17.16 50.51
CA ASN A 660 3.08 -17.42 50.12
C ASN A 660 3.24 -18.92 49.88
N GLU A 661 3.74 -19.29 48.71
CA GLU A 661 4.15 -20.65 48.37
C GLU A 661 5.66 -20.64 48.10
N LEU A 662 6.43 -21.34 48.93
CA LEU A 662 7.87 -21.50 48.76
C LEU A 662 8.14 -22.87 48.11
N ILE A 663 8.60 -22.87 46.85
CA ILE A 663 8.96 -24.10 46.13
C ILE A 663 10.48 -24.28 46.25
N SER A 664 10.92 -25.23 47.10
CA SER A 664 12.32 -25.63 47.18
C SER A 664 12.56 -26.86 46.29
N PRO A 665 13.64 -26.91 45.48
CA PRO A 665 13.96 -28.09 44.69
C PRO A 665 14.32 -29.34 45.54
N LEU A 666 14.54 -29.16 46.85
CA LEU A 666 14.92 -30.23 47.79
C LEU A 666 13.81 -30.58 48.80
N GLN A 667 12.69 -29.85 48.85
CA GLN A 667 11.62 -30.05 49.85
C GLN A 667 10.22 -29.85 49.24
N ALA A 668 9.21 -30.51 49.81
CA ALA A 668 7.81 -30.28 49.45
C ALA A 668 7.43 -28.79 49.62
N ALA A 669 6.60 -28.26 48.71
CA ALA A 669 6.23 -26.85 48.69
C ALA A 669 5.63 -26.41 50.04
N ARG A 670 6.23 -25.39 50.67
CA ARG A 670 5.74 -24.84 51.94
C ARG A 670 4.71 -23.75 51.66
N ARG A 671 3.52 -23.90 52.22
CA ARG A 671 2.40 -22.97 52.01
C ARG A 671 2.04 -22.26 53.30
N GLU A 672 2.06 -20.95 53.23
CA GLU A 672 1.74 -20.05 54.33
C GLU A 672 0.65 -19.08 53.89
N ALA A 673 -0.36 -18.89 54.74
CA ALA A 673 -1.40 -17.88 54.54
C ALA A 673 -1.48 -16.98 55.77
N GLU A 674 -1.67 -15.69 55.57
CA GLU A 674 -1.76 -14.69 56.63
C GLU A 674 -2.91 -13.73 56.34
N VAL A 675 -3.79 -13.52 57.31
CA VAL A 675 -4.77 -12.42 57.27
C VAL A 675 -4.40 -11.42 58.35
N ARG A 676 -4.02 -10.21 57.94
CA ARG A 676 -3.62 -9.13 58.86
C ARG A 676 -4.82 -8.27 59.19
N GLY A 677 -4.96 -7.88 60.46
CA GLY A 677 -6.08 -7.10 60.96
C GLY A 677 -7.29 -7.96 61.30
N SER A 678 -8.39 -7.29 61.65
CA SER A 678 -9.65 -7.95 61.99
C SER A 678 -10.22 -8.72 60.80
N GLY A 679 -10.73 -9.92 61.04
CA GLY A 679 -11.28 -10.73 59.97
C GLY A 679 -12.24 -11.79 60.48
N ARG A 680 -12.75 -12.56 59.51
CA ARG A 680 -13.69 -13.65 59.73
C ARG A 680 -13.33 -14.82 58.82
N ILE A 681 -13.46 -16.03 59.34
CA ILE A 681 -13.41 -17.25 58.55
C ILE A 681 -14.63 -18.10 58.84
N ARG A 682 -15.22 -18.65 57.78
CA ARG A 682 -16.34 -19.58 57.85
C ARG A 682 -15.92 -20.91 57.25
N PHE A 683 -16.21 -22.00 57.96
CA PHE A 683 -16.07 -23.37 57.48
C PHE A 683 -17.38 -24.12 57.70
N ILE A 684 -17.60 -25.19 56.93
CA ILE A 684 -18.64 -26.17 57.26
C ILE A 684 -17.98 -27.32 58.03
N VAL A 685 -18.49 -27.61 59.23
CA VAL A 685 -17.99 -28.68 60.08
C VAL A 685 -19.06 -29.76 60.27
N ASP A 686 -18.64 -31.02 60.30
CA ASP A 686 -19.47 -32.21 60.56
C ASP A 686 -19.45 -32.63 62.04
N ARG A 687 -18.55 -32.04 62.83
CA ARG A 687 -18.41 -32.28 64.27
C ARG A 687 -18.47 -30.98 65.05
N GLY A 688 -19.09 -31.04 66.23
CA GLY A 688 -19.14 -29.93 67.18
C GLY A 688 -17.78 -29.64 67.80
N LEU A 689 -17.68 -28.51 68.51
CA LEU A 689 -16.47 -28.12 69.24
C LEU A 689 -16.15 -29.07 70.43
N ASP A 690 -17.09 -29.92 70.82
CA ASP A 690 -16.92 -31.01 71.79
C ASP A 690 -16.43 -32.33 71.15
N GLY A 691 -16.23 -32.34 69.83
CA GLY A 691 -15.77 -33.49 69.05
C GLY A 691 -16.85 -34.51 68.67
N LYS A 692 -18.12 -34.29 69.06
CA LYS A 692 -19.23 -35.18 68.68
C LYS A 692 -19.71 -34.89 67.26
N PRO A 693 -20.18 -35.91 66.51
CA PRO A 693 -20.78 -35.70 65.19
C PRO A 693 -22.08 -34.88 65.32
N LEU A 694 -22.26 -33.91 64.42
CA LEU A 694 -23.47 -33.11 64.30
C LEU A 694 -24.51 -33.86 63.46
N ALA A 695 -25.81 -33.66 63.74
CA ALA A 695 -26.88 -34.28 62.96
C ALA A 695 -26.90 -33.79 61.50
N ARG A 696 -26.44 -32.56 61.26
CA ARG A 696 -26.21 -31.98 59.95
C ARG A 696 -24.94 -31.12 59.99
N PRO A 697 -24.16 -31.06 58.90
CA PRO A 697 -23.03 -30.14 58.80
C PRO A 697 -23.49 -28.70 59.04
N ALA A 698 -22.77 -27.97 59.89
CA ALA A 698 -23.13 -26.63 60.32
C ALA A 698 -21.98 -25.63 60.09
N PRO A 699 -22.28 -24.34 59.86
CA PRO A 699 -21.26 -23.32 59.68
C PRO A 699 -20.60 -22.95 61.02
N LEU A 700 -19.27 -23.07 61.07
CA LEU A 700 -18.43 -22.53 62.13
C LEU A 700 -17.85 -21.18 61.67
N ASP A 701 -18.26 -20.10 62.32
CA ASP A 701 -17.75 -18.74 62.10
C ASP A 701 -16.72 -18.37 63.18
N ILE A 702 -15.49 -18.03 62.78
CA ILE A 702 -14.44 -17.57 63.69
C ILE A 702 -14.08 -16.13 63.33
N TYR A 703 -14.22 -15.23 64.31
CA TYR A 703 -13.87 -13.81 64.22
C TYR A 703 -12.61 -13.54 65.04
N TRP A 704 -11.73 -12.68 64.56
CA TRP A 704 -10.55 -12.19 65.28
C TRP A 704 -10.34 -10.70 65.02
N ASN A 705 -9.57 -10.00 65.86
CA ASN A 705 -9.32 -8.56 65.68
C ASN A 705 -7.87 -8.18 65.31
N GLU A 706 -6.87 -9.04 65.54
CA GLU A 706 -5.47 -8.71 65.23
C GLU A 706 -4.91 -9.45 64.01
N LYS A 707 -4.88 -10.78 64.01
CA LYS A 707 -4.25 -11.57 62.94
C LYS A 707 -4.70 -13.03 62.93
N MET A 708 -4.74 -13.61 61.73
CA MET A 708 -4.79 -15.05 61.49
C MET A 708 -3.55 -15.48 60.68
N SER A 709 -2.95 -16.60 61.04
CA SER A 709 -1.89 -17.24 60.26
C SER A 709 -2.12 -18.73 60.13
N PHE A 710 -1.95 -19.27 58.94
CA PHE A 710 -2.01 -20.68 58.65
C PHE A 710 -0.67 -21.13 58.06
N ALA A 711 -0.07 -22.15 58.67
CA ALA A 711 1.14 -22.79 58.15
C ALA A 711 0.98 -24.30 58.30
N GLU A 712 1.22 -25.02 57.19
CA GLU A 712 1.17 -26.48 57.10
C GLU A 712 -0.21 -27.06 57.47
N ARG A 713 -0.47 -27.28 58.77
CA ARG A 713 -1.71 -27.86 59.32
C ARG A 713 -2.24 -27.14 60.55
N THR A 714 -1.70 -25.96 60.84
CA THR A 714 -2.04 -25.21 62.05
C THR A 714 -2.52 -23.81 61.67
N ALA A 715 -3.77 -23.50 62.02
CA ALA A 715 -4.27 -22.13 62.02
C ALA A 715 -4.10 -21.53 63.43
N ARG A 716 -3.55 -20.32 63.49
CA ARG A 716 -3.41 -19.52 64.71
C ARG A 716 -4.18 -18.23 64.54
N PHE A 717 -5.05 -17.94 65.48
CA PHE A 717 -5.83 -16.71 65.57
C PHE A 717 -5.39 -15.96 66.82
N THR A 718 -5.09 -14.67 66.66
CA THR A 718 -4.62 -13.79 67.73
C THR A 718 -5.50 -12.56 67.81
N GLY A 719 -5.76 -12.14 69.05
CA GLY A 719 -6.56 -10.96 69.36
C GLY A 719 -8.06 -11.30 69.42
N ASN A 720 -8.62 -11.20 70.63
CA ASN A 720 -10.04 -11.36 70.98
C ASN A 720 -10.84 -12.19 69.97
N VAL A 721 -10.61 -13.50 70.01
CA VAL A 721 -11.19 -14.46 69.09
C VAL A 721 -12.56 -14.89 69.57
N ARG A 722 -13.55 -14.91 68.67
CA ARG A 722 -14.91 -15.39 68.92
C ARG A 722 -15.25 -16.46 67.89
N ALA A 723 -15.48 -17.70 68.32
CA ALA A 723 -16.00 -18.77 67.49
C ALA A 723 -17.48 -18.99 67.79
N VAL A 724 -18.31 -19.06 66.74
CA VAL A 724 -19.75 -19.29 66.82
C VAL A 724 -20.09 -20.48 65.93
N LEU A 725 -20.69 -21.51 66.53
CA LEU A 725 -21.26 -22.66 65.83
C LEU A 725 -22.76 -22.66 66.10
N ASP A 726 -23.56 -22.40 65.06
CA ASP A 726 -25.02 -22.37 65.13
C ASP A 726 -25.61 -23.42 64.17
N ASN A 727 -26.41 -24.35 64.71
CA ASN A 727 -27.07 -25.41 63.94
C ASN A 727 -28.59 -25.45 64.12
N GLU A 728 -29.21 -24.44 64.78
CA GLU A 728 -30.67 -24.32 65.06
C GLU A 728 -31.37 -25.53 65.76
N THR A 729 -30.71 -26.68 65.89
CA THR A 729 -31.29 -27.99 66.23
C THR A 729 -30.62 -28.60 67.45
N ASP A 730 -29.28 -28.71 67.46
CA ASP A 730 -28.55 -29.47 68.49
C ASP A 730 -27.42 -28.71 69.21
N PHE A 731 -26.88 -27.63 68.61
CA PHE A 731 -25.71 -26.92 69.15
C PHE A 731 -25.77 -25.43 68.79
N ASP A 732 -25.80 -24.57 69.83
CA ASP A 732 -25.48 -23.15 69.77
C ASP A 732 -24.34 -22.92 70.78
N VAL A 733 -23.12 -22.80 70.26
CA VAL A 733 -21.92 -22.67 71.08
C VAL A 733 -21.14 -21.46 70.65
N GLU A 734 -20.95 -20.55 71.60
CA GLU A 734 -20.06 -19.40 71.48
C GLU A 734 -18.83 -19.58 72.38
N LEU A 735 -17.65 -19.48 71.76
CA LEU A 735 -16.37 -19.58 72.43
C LEU A 735 -15.61 -18.27 72.26
N THR A 736 -15.21 -17.64 73.37
CA THR A 736 -14.41 -16.41 73.37
C THR A 736 -13.07 -16.65 74.07
N CYS A 737 -11.97 -16.24 73.44
CA CYS A 737 -10.62 -16.38 73.98
C CYS A 737 -9.67 -15.30 73.46
N ALA A 738 -8.54 -15.07 74.14
CA ALA A 738 -7.53 -14.10 73.69
C ALA A 738 -6.76 -14.57 72.43
N GLY A 739 -6.71 -15.88 72.21
CA GLY A 739 -6.09 -16.51 71.07
C GLY A 739 -6.56 -17.95 70.93
N MET A 740 -6.55 -18.46 69.70
CA MET A 740 -7.05 -19.78 69.35
C MET A 740 -6.05 -20.46 68.41
N ILE A 741 -5.78 -21.74 68.66
CA ILE A 741 -4.93 -22.56 67.80
C ILE A 741 -5.77 -23.76 67.37
N ILE A 742 -5.88 -23.96 66.07
CA ILE A 742 -6.61 -25.08 65.48
C ILE A 742 -5.61 -25.94 64.70
N HIS A 743 -5.58 -27.23 65.03
CA HIS A 743 -4.80 -28.24 64.33
C HIS A 743 -5.72 -29.12 63.49
N PHE A 744 -5.46 -29.22 62.19
CA PHE A 744 -6.31 -30.02 61.29
C PHE A 744 -5.86 -31.48 61.27
N GLY A 745 -6.78 -32.40 61.60
CA GLY A 745 -6.56 -33.85 61.73
C GLY A 745 -6.27 -34.59 60.42
N GLU A 746 -6.67 -34.01 59.30
CA GLU A 746 -6.20 -34.34 57.95
C GLU A 746 -5.41 -33.16 57.37
N ALA A 747 -4.50 -33.42 56.43
CA ALA A 747 -3.83 -32.32 55.73
C ALA A 747 -4.91 -31.51 55.01
N VAL A 748 -4.98 -30.20 55.23
CA VAL A 748 -5.80 -29.32 54.42
C VAL A 748 -5.26 -29.43 53.00
N ARG A 749 -5.91 -30.25 52.17
CA ARG A 749 -5.48 -30.49 50.80
C ARG A 749 -5.78 -29.26 49.97
N VAL A 750 -4.81 -28.37 49.88
CA VAL A 750 -4.70 -27.48 48.72
C VAL A 750 -4.18 -28.38 47.59
N GLU A 751 -5.07 -29.10 46.90
CA GLU A 751 -4.66 -29.96 45.80
C GLU A 751 -4.11 -29.08 44.65
N GLN A 752 -2.87 -29.33 44.25
CA GLN A 752 -2.42 -29.04 42.89
C GLN A 752 -2.51 -30.37 42.11
N PRO A 753 -3.01 -30.38 40.87
CA PRO A 753 -2.90 -31.53 40.00
C PRO A 753 -1.41 -31.75 39.67
N VAL A 754 -0.87 -32.88 40.13
CA VAL A 754 0.43 -33.37 39.67
C VAL A 754 0.21 -33.98 38.29
N ALA A 755 0.83 -33.39 37.27
CA ALA A 755 0.82 -33.91 35.91
C ALA A 755 1.53 -35.26 35.84
N GLY A 756 0.89 -36.24 35.19
CA GLY A 756 1.55 -37.41 34.63
C GLY A 756 1.79 -38.58 35.58
N ARG A 757 0.72 -39.27 35.98
CA ARG A 757 0.78 -40.74 36.14
C ARG A 757 -0.62 -41.35 36.07
N GLU A 758 -0.88 -42.00 34.95
CA GLU A 758 -1.93 -43.00 34.79
C GLU A 758 -1.60 -44.18 35.73
N ILE A 759 -2.47 -44.47 36.69
CA ILE A 759 -2.41 -45.72 37.46
C ILE A 759 -3.83 -46.29 37.53
N GLU A 760 -3.94 -47.52 37.04
CA GLU A 760 -5.12 -48.39 37.05
C GLU A 760 -5.82 -48.43 38.41
N VAL A 761 -7.15 -48.36 38.35
CA VAL A 761 -8.02 -48.82 39.43
C VAL A 761 -7.89 -50.34 39.53
N VAL A 762 -7.13 -50.83 40.50
CA VAL A 762 -7.33 -52.17 41.04
C VAL A 762 -8.23 -52.03 42.26
N SER A 763 -9.44 -52.56 42.13
CA SER A 763 -10.41 -52.74 43.19
C SER A 763 -9.79 -53.44 44.42
N ALA A 764 -9.96 -52.88 45.60
CA ALA A 764 -9.87 -53.63 46.85
C ALA A 764 -11.21 -53.50 47.58
N VAL A 765 -11.92 -54.62 47.54
CA VAL A 765 -13.12 -54.97 48.30
C VAL A 765 -12.83 -54.79 49.79
N GLY A 766 -13.84 -54.31 50.53
CA GLY A 766 -13.78 -54.19 51.97
C GLY A 766 -13.60 -55.55 52.64
N ASP A 767 -12.71 -55.59 53.63
CA ASP A 767 -12.67 -56.68 54.60
C ASP A 767 -13.21 -56.12 55.92
N GLU A 768 -14.53 -56.26 56.09
CA GLU A 768 -15.13 -56.34 57.41
C GLU A 768 -14.72 -57.68 58.02
N SER A 769 -13.77 -57.69 58.94
CA SER A 769 -13.83 -58.43 60.21
C SER A 769 -12.44 -58.60 60.84
N ALA A 770 -12.28 -58.07 62.07
CA ALA A 770 -11.66 -58.73 63.22
C ALA A 770 -10.95 -57.74 64.17
N ALA A 771 -11.65 -57.34 65.24
CA ALA A 771 -11.18 -57.19 66.62
C ALA A 771 -12.36 -56.63 67.43
N GLN A 772 -13.06 -57.39 68.26
CA GLN A 772 -12.68 -57.73 69.65
C GLN A 772 -13.73 -58.75 70.18
N ARG A 773 -13.33 -59.87 70.79
CA ARG A 773 -13.15 -59.99 72.25
C ARG A 773 -12.87 -58.71 73.02
#